data_AF-A0A932G5S5-F1
#
_entry.id   AF-A0A932G5S5-F1
#
_cell.length_a   1.000
_cell.length_b   1.000
_cell.length_c   1.000
_cell.angle_alpha   90.00
_cell.angle_beta   90.00
_cell.angle_gamma   90.00
#
_symmetry.space_group_name_H-M   'P 1'
#
loop_
_entity.id
_entity.type
_entity.pdbx_description
1 polymer ?
#
loop_
_entity_poly.entity_id
_entity_poly.type
_entity_poly.pdbx_seq_one_letter_code
_entity_poly.pdbx_strand_id
1 'polypeptide(L)'
;MRIRGLWLPFAAAVLCSPTRSEAYHCTDDTVCWTSAGTLRCAPGASCTCSVGCGCDGDPYMMVCDGAASCTNAYVACNDDACGLCSETTFSCPADGDFTVFFTPFYGGCGGWGVSCTCADTDGDGVADVDDNCPNAANADQLDTDVDGQGDACDGDDDNDGVADGSDNCPLVWNAGQTNTDGDAQGDACDTDDDNDGVLDGNDNCQYVSNAAQTNTDGDSQGDACDTDDDNDGVADASDNCPLVSNAGQTNTDGDAQGDACDSDDDNDGLADGSDNCPLVSNPAQTDTDADGFGDACDPDDDGDQVADGSDNCPLVPNGGQADTDGDGIGDACEADDDGDGVPDALDNCPVVANADQANTDGDAQGDACDTDDDGDAVLDGADNCPLLSNADQADVDDDGLGNVCDLDDDGDGLEDGVDNCPMLANEDQANADGDGAGDACDGDDDNDGVIDALDDCRTDANADQSDVDGDGAGDACDEDDDNDGVSDVDDNCPLVPNAGQLDTDGDGQGDTCDTDDDGDGVTDGVDNCRTDANSGQADSDGDGLGDACDDDEDGDGILDEDDNCVHQPNDDQQDSDGDGEGDPCDNDDDDDEVEDREDNCPFTANPEQDDVDGDGLGDACEGDADGDGWRDPEDNCPDVPNDEQVDFDGDGLGDACDDDRDGDGLPNDEDGCPAVSDPDQHDLDGDGLGDPCDDDDDGDQVADTQDNCPQVANPEQEDADGDGVGDACGGDSDLDGVPDESDNCPDDPNPGQDDADGDGEGDACDGPIVPDAGPGDGGAGDDAGEDAGQDSGYDAGSPSQPDAGDADPGFRRDSGGVVDFGEEGARCACRLPGASGHDGPASVVLALLAALVVRRTRRRAR
;
A
#
# COMPACT_ATOMS: atom_id res chain seq x y z
N MET A 1 -26.00 21.21 19.44
CA MET A 1 -26.99 21.72 20.43
C MET A 1 -28.31 21.93 19.72
N ARG A 2 -29.46 21.55 20.31
CA ARG A 2 -30.55 20.79 19.64
C ARG A 2 -30.05 19.36 19.37
N ILE A 3 -30.63 18.26 19.87
CA ILE A 3 -31.94 17.90 20.46
C ILE A 3 -33.04 17.54 19.44
N ARG A 4 -33.07 16.25 19.10
CA ARG A 4 -34.25 15.36 19.13
C ARG A 4 -33.81 14.03 19.78
N GLY A 5 -34.75 13.16 20.16
CA GLY A 5 -34.42 11.84 20.72
C GLY A 5 -35.66 11.03 21.15
N LEU A 6 -35.48 9.72 21.21
CA LEU A 6 -36.38 8.63 21.67
C LEU A 6 -35.45 7.45 22.03
N TRP A 7 -35.73 6.50 22.94
CA TRP A 7 -36.51 6.48 24.20
C TRP A 7 -36.09 5.18 24.95
N LEU A 8 -35.61 5.25 26.20
CA LEU A 8 -35.33 4.13 27.14
C LEU A 8 -34.32 3.01 26.78
N PRO A 9 -33.34 2.75 27.67
CA PRO A 9 -32.86 1.40 28.00
C PRO A 9 -33.45 0.90 29.35
N PHE A 10 -33.29 -0.40 29.64
CA PHE A 10 -33.76 -1.05 30.87
C PHE A 10 -32.58 -1.46 31.79
N ALA A 11 -32.90 -1.66 33.08
CA ALA A 11 -32.12 -2.37 34.13
C ALA A 11 -30.58 -2.23 34.21
N ALA A 12 -30.09 -1.76 35.37
CA ALA A 12 -28.74 -2.05 35.85
C ALA A 12 -28.77 -2.37 37.36
N ALA A 13 -28.32 -3.55 37.76
CA ALA A 13 -28.17 -3.96 39.16
C ALA A 13 -27.14 -5.11 39.30
N VAL A 14 -25.87 -4.76 39.51
CA VAL A 14 -24.78 -5.72 39.74
C VAL A 14 -24.82 -6.26 41.17
N LEU A 15 -24.57 -7.57 41.35
CA LEU A 15 -24.12 -8.17 42.61
C LEU A 15 -22.97 -9.15 42.35
N CYS A 16 -22.11 -9.32 43.35
CA CYS A 16 -20.80 -9.96 43.20
C CYS A 16 -20.76 -11.42 43.66
N SER A 17 -19.87 -12.20 43.03
CA SER A 17 -19.22 -13.42 43.52
C SER A 17 -18.41 -13.14 44.83
N PRO A 18 -17.77 -14.13 45.54
CA PRO A 18 -17.28 -15.42 45.06
C PRO A 18 -17.52 -16.64 45.99
N THR A 19 -16.63 -17.63 45.93
CA THR A 19 -16.87 -19.08 46.10
C THR A 19 -16.27 -19.74 47.37
N ARG A 20 -16.52 -21.06 47.49
CA ARG A 20 -15.85 -22.12 48.30
C ARG A 20 -16.34 -22.39 49.74
N SER A 21 -16.85 -23.62 49.95
CA SER A 21 -16.08 -24.68 50.65
C SER A 21 -16.72 -26.08 50.50
N GLU A 22 -15.95 -27.03 49.96
CA GLU A 22 -15.75 -28.46 50.35
C GLU A 22 -16.86 -29.30 51.05
N ALA A 23 -16.96 -30.64 50.91
CA ALA A 23 -16.66 -31.65 49.86
C ALA A 23 -17.03 -33.07 50.39
N TYR A 24 -17.21 -34.06 49.48
CA TYR A 24 -17.24 -35.54 49.69
C TYR A 24 -18.35 -36.22 50.54
N HIS A 25 -19.30 -36.81 49.79
CA HIS A 25 -19.64 -38.25 49.73
C HIS A 25 -20.42 -39.03 50.82
N CYS A 26 -21.15 -40.03 50.29
CA CYS A 26 -21.64 -41.28 50.89
C CYS A 26 -22.76 -41.23 51.94
N THR A 27 -23.96 -41.63 51.51
CA THR A 27 -24.64 -42.79 52.11
C THR A 27 -23.71 -44.02 52.01
N ASP A 28 -23.62 -44.93 52.98
CA ASP A 28 -24.69 -45.38 53.88
C ASP A 28 -24.20 -45.83 55.28
N ASP A 29 -25.12 -46.46 56.03
CA ASP A 29 -24.90 -47.62 56.93
C ASP A 29 -24.77 -47.44 58.48
N THR A 30 -25.77 -47.97 59.20
CA THR A 30 -25.81 -48.35 60.64
C THR A 30 -25.71 -47.22 61.72
N VAL A 31 -26.08 -47.36 63.02
CA VAL A 31 -26.01 -48.47 64.00
C VAL A 31 -27.06 -48.36 65.15
N CYS A 32 -27.53 -49.52 65.65
CA CYS A 32 -28.08 -49.83 66.99
C CYS A 32 -29.54 -49.52 67.47
N TRP A 33 -30.30 -50.64 67.56
CA TRP A 33 -30.95 -51.19 68.78
C TRP A 33 -32.14 -50.48 69.46
N THR A 34 -32.91 -51.27 70.21
CA THR A 34 -34.30 -50.98 70.62
C THR A 34 -34.46 -50.51 72.08
N SER A 35 -35.53 -49.74 72.34
CA SER A 35 -36.22 -49.76 73.65
C SER A 35 -37.71 -49.38 73.55
N ALA A 36 -38.58 -50.39 73.66
CA ALA A 36 -39.98 -50.34 74.13
C ALA A 36 -40.89 -49.17 73.65
N GLY A 37 -41.64 -49.40 72.56
CA GLY A 37 -42.65 -48.47 72.04
C GLY A 37 -43.98 -48.39 72.82
N THR A 38 -45.04 -47.88 72.18
CA THR A 38 -46.41 -48.44 72.27
C THR A 38 -47.40 -47.78 71.30
N LEU A 39 -47.62 -48.41 70.14
CA LEU A 39 -48.97 -48.83 69.71
C LEU A 39 -49.01 -50.36 69.92
N ARG A 40 -50.07 -51.06 70.37
CA ARG A 40 -51.54 -50.90 70.30
C ARG A 40 -52.09 -50.90 68.87
N CYS A 41 -52.61 -52.00 68.32
CA CYS A 41 -52.75 -53.39 68.83
C CYS A 41 -52.61 -54.35 67.63
N ALA A 42 -52.17 -55.61 67.76
CA ALA A 42 -51.74 -56.36 68.95
C ALA A 42 -50.46 -57.16 68.62
N PRO A 43 -49.59 -57.36 69.62
CA PRO A 43 -49.33 -58.74 70.06
C PRO A 43 -49.94 -59.03 71.44
N GLY A 44 -50.37 -60.29 71.62
CA GLY A 44 -50.99 -60.81 72.84
C GLY A 44 -51.88 -62.00 72.50
N ALA A 45 -51.46 -63.22 72.89
CA ALA A 45 -51.50 -64.42 72.03
C ALA A 45 -50.58 -64.23 70.80
N SER A 46 -49.57 -65.05 70.50
CA SER A 46 -48.98 -66.23 71.15
C SER A 46 -49.88 -67.47 71.32
N CYS A 47 -49.83 -68.35 70.32
CA CYS A 47 -50.11 -69.77 70.49
C CYS A 47 -48.77 -70.53 70.47
N THR A 48 -48.43 -71.20 71.56
CA THR A 48 -47.46 -72.30 71.62
C THR A 48 -47.96 -73.21 72.73
N CYS A 49 -48.10 -74.51 72.44
CA CYS A 49 -48.59 -75.42 73.46
C CYS A 49 -47.48 -75.65 74.51
N SER A 50 -47.87 -75.63 75.79
CA SER A 50 -47.00 -76.06 76.88
C SER A 50 -47.84 -76.89 77.83
N VAL A 51 -47.36 -78.09 78.13
CA VAL A 51 -48.06 -79.08 78.96
C VAL A 51 -48.32 -78.49 80.34
N GLY A 52 -49.60 -78.36 80.70
CA GLY A 52 -50.03 -77.80 81.98
C GLY A 52 -51.53 -78.01 82.21
N CYS A 53 -51.87 -78.94 83.10
CA CYS A 53 -53.25 -79.42 83.28
C CYS A 53 -54.16 -78.43 84.03
N GLY A 54 -55.43 -78.37 83.63
CA GLY A 54 -56.54 -78.49 84.60
C GLY A 54 -57.45 -77.27 84.87
N CYS A 55 -58.74 -77.50 84.60
CA CYS A 55 -59.91 -77.05 85.36
C CYS A 55 -60.46 -75.60 85.23
N ASP A 56 -61.66 -75.57 84.63
CA ASP A 56 -62.88 -74.84 85.03
C ASP A 56 -62.91 -73.31 85.21
N GLY A 57 -63.85 -72.66 84.49
CA GLY A 57 -64.66 -71.59 85.11
C GLY A 57 -65.06 -70.39 84.24
N ASP A 58 -66.12 -70.52 83.43
CA ASP A 58 -67.03 -69.40 83.10
C ASP A 58 -67.58 -68.73 84.40
N PRO A 59 -68.15 -67.48 84.43
CA PRO A 59 -68.94 -66.90 83.33
C PRO A 59 -69.17 -65.34 83.25
N TYR A 60 -70.09 -64.93 82.36
CA TYR A 60 -71.01 -63.74 82.39
C TYR A 60 -70.46 -62.28 82.26
N MET A 61 -70.54 -61.76 81.02
CA MET A 61 -71.54 -60.74 80.57
C MET A 61 -71.56 -59.26 81.03
N MET A 62 -72.40 -58.50 80.31
CA MET A 62 -72.72 -57.07 80.47
C MET A 62 -73.63 -56.72 81.67
N VAL A 63 -73.83 -55.40 81.81
CA VAL A 63 -74.94 -54.64 82.44
C VAL A 63 -74.60 -53.96 83.77
N CYS A 64 -74.92 -52.67 83.85
CA CYS A 64 -74.96 -51.90 85.08
C CYS A 64 -76.41 -51.69 85.52
N ASP A 65 -76.76 -52.05 86.76
CA ASP A 65 -77.58 -51.18 87.61
C ASP A 65 -77.41 -51.54 89.11
N GLY A 66 -77.88 -50.68 90.01
CA GLY A 66 -77.53 -50.73 91.44
C GLY A 66 -78.64 -51.16 92.42
N ALA A 67 -78.22 -51.91 93.45
CA ALA A 67 -78.92 -52.16 94.74
C ALA A 67 -80.21 -53.03 94.69
N ALA A 68 -80.59 -53.79 95.74
CA ALA A 68 -80.10 -53.79 97.12
C ALA A 68 -80.26 -55.16 97.85
N SER A 69 -79.59 -55.26 99.01
CA SER A 69 -79.86 -56.09 100.21
C SER A 69 -79.23 -57.49 100.38
N CYS A 70 -78.75 -57.69 101.62
CA CYS A 70 -77.90 -58.75 102.20
C CYS A 70 -78.62 -60.12 102.37
N THR A 71 -77.98 -61.26 102.71
CA THR A 71 -77.13 -61.57 103.90
C THR A 71 -76.44 -62.96 103.82
N ASN A 72 -75.24 -63.12 104.46
CA ASN A 72 -74.59 -64.33 105.07
C ASN A 72 -74.56 -65.69 104.29
N ALA A 73 -73.56 -66.61 104.32
CA ALA A 73 -72.21 -66.81 104.92
C ALA A 73 -71.59 -68.09 104.22
N TYR A 74 -70.42 -68.74 104.45
CA TYR A 74 -69.21 -68.74 105.34
C TYR A 74 -68.11 -69.61 104.60
N VAL A 75 -66.76 -69.52 104.75
CA VAL A 75 -65.83 -70.05 105.82
C VAL A 75 -66.01 -71.58 106.05
N ALA A 76 -65.04 -72.52 106.02
CA ALA A 76 -63.55 -72.60 105.90
C ALA A 76 -63.13 -74.11 105.68
N CYS A 77 -61.89 -74.62 105.44
CA CYS A 77 -60.50 -74.13 105.17
C CYS A 77 -59.61 -75.31 104.60
N ASN A 78 -58.28 -75.12 104.43
CA ASN A 78 -57.25 -76.11 104.04
C ASN A 78 -56.91 -77.14 105.16
N ASP A 79 -56.02 -78.12 104.88
CA ASP A 79 -54.67 -78.21 105.52
C ASP A 79 -53.83 -79.43 105.06
N ASP A 80 -52.52 -79.41 105.33
CA ASP A 80 -51.69 -80.63 105.51
C ASP A 80 -50.52 -80.39 106.51
N ALA A 81 -50.03 -81.48 107.13
CA ALA A 81 -48.85 -81.64 107.98
C ALA A 81 -48.80 -81.03 109.42
N CYS A 82 -49.01 -81.94 110.40
CA CYS A 82 -48.34 -82.02 111.72
C CYS A 82 -48.71 -81.07 112.90
N GLY A 83 -49.73 -81.46 113.67
CA GLY A 83 -49.94 -81.06 115.09
C GLY A 83 -50.80 -82.09 115.86
N LEU A 84 -50.55 -82.34 117.15
CA LEU A 84 -51.16 -83.47 117.91
C LEU A 84 -52.23 -83.09 118.95
N CYS A 85 -53.35 -83.83 118.91
CA CYS A 85 -54.38 -84.00 119.97
C CYS A 85 -55.27 -82.76 120.29
N SER A 86 -56.54 -82.89 120.69
CA SER A 86 -57.34 -84.06 121.16
C SER A 86 -58.86 -83.90 120.88
N GLU A 87 -59.64 -84.96 121.17
CA GLU A 87 -61.14 -85.03 121.20
C GLU A 87 -61.86 -85.03 119.83
N THR A 88 -63.02 -85.70 119.62
CA THR A 88 -63.52 -87.06 119.98
C THR A 88 -64.78 -87.38 119.13
N THR A 89 -65.30 -88.62 119.19
CA THR A 89 -66.67 -89.05 118.78
C THR A 89 -67.07 -89.00 117.29
N PHE A 90 -66.85 -90.14 116.61
CA PHE A 90 -67.86 -91.01 115.97
C PHE A 90 -69.13 -90.42 115.33
N SER A 91 -69.43 -90.88 114.10
CA SER A 91 -70.72 -91.50 113.73
C SER A 91 -70.54 -92.41 112.50
N CYS A 92 -71.16 -93.59 112.52
CA CYS A 92 -71.15 -94.54 111.38
C CYS A 92 -72.37 -94.30 110.46
N PRO A 93 -72.34 -94.76 109.20
CA PRO A 93 -73.54 -95.29 108.57
C PRO A 93 -73.92 -96.59 109.29
N ALA A 94 -75.06 -96.59 109.96
CA ALA A 94 -75.66 -97.75 110.64
C ALA A 94 -77.16 -97.46 110.83
N ASP A 95 -78.10 -98.39 110.63
CA ASP A 95 -77.95 -99.78 110.17
C ASP A 95 -79.28 -100.22 109.51
N GLY A 96 -79.34 -101.46 109.02
CA GLY A 96 -80.60 -102.05 108.52
C GLY A 96 -81.72 -102.11 109.57
N ASP A 97 -82.96 -101.94 109.13
CA ASP A 97 -84.13 -101.91 110.02
C ASP A 97 -84.60 -103.33 110.38
N PHE A 98 -84.24 -103.82 111.58
CA PHE A 98 -84.82 -105.03 112.17
C PHE A 98 -85.21 -104.88 113.64
N THR A 99 -86.40 -105.37 113.98
CA THR A 99 -87.06 -105.11 115.25
C THR A 99 -86.95 -106.25 116.26
N VAL A 100 -86.63 -105.89 117.51
CA VAL A 100 -86.66 -106.76 118.69
C VAL A 100 -88.13 -107.01 119.11
N PHE A 101 -88.46 -108.11 119.82
CA PHE A 101 -89.22 -108.01 121.10
C PHE A 101 -89.24 -109.32 121.95
N PHE A 102 -88.42 -109.34 123.02
CA PHE A 102 -88.53 -110.00 124.36
C PHE A 102 -89.39 -111.27 124.57
N THR A 103 -88.98 -112.24 125.42
CA THR A 103 -89.14 -112.23 126.91
C THR A 103 -88.71 -113.60 127.51
N PRO A 104 -88.59 -113.81 128.85
CA PRO A 104 -87.99 -112.95 129.89
C PRO A 104 -87.06 -113.73 130.89
N PHE A 105 -86.28 -113.00 131.72
CA PHE A 105 -85.79 -113.32 133.09
C PHE A 105 -85.73 -114.81 133.57
N TYR A 106 -84.61 -115.34 134.08
CA TYR A 106 -84.00 -114.93 135.36
C TYR A 106 -82.57 -115.49 135.59
N GLY A 107 -81.66 -114.69 136.15
CA GLY A 107 -80.72 -115.14 137.19
C GLY A 107 -79.37 -115.80 136.85
N GLY A 108 -78.32 -114.99 136.67
CA GLY A 108 -77.13 -115.06 137.54
C GLY A 108 -75.92 -115.96 137.20
N CYS A 109 -74.85 -115.31 136.72
CA CYS A 109 -73.43 -115.59 136.98
C CYS A 109 -72.75 -116.88 136.44
N GLY A 110 -71.79 -116.70 135.52
CA GLY A 110 -70.71 -117.66 135.23
C GLY A 110 -70.55 -118.00 133.75
N GLY A 111 -69.78 -117.19 133.00
CA GLY A 111 -69.61 -117.39 131.56
C GLY A 111 -68.67 -118.56 131.21
N TRP A 112 -69.20 -119.53 130.44
CA TRP A 112 -68.45 -120.61 129.78
C TRP A 112 -69.16 -121.03 128.48
N GLY A 113 -68.40 -121.24 127.41
CA GLY A 113 -68.78 -121.86 126.12
C GLY A 113 -67.47 -122.17 125.38
N VAL A 114 -67.08 -123.40 125.00
CA VAL A 114 -67.73 -124.55 124.33
C VAL A 114 -67.69 -124.42 122.80
N SER A 115 -67.22 -125.48 122.12
CA SER A 115 -66.81 -125.49 120.70
C SER A 115 -67.59 -126.50 119.84
N CYS A 116 -67.57 -126.28 118.52
CA CYS A 116 -68.17 -127.13 117.48
C CYS A 116 -67.16 -127.40 116.34
N THR A 117 -67.56 -128.18 115.32
CA THR A 117 -66.82 -128.45 114.07
C THR A 117 -67.80 -128.45 112.88
N CYS A 118 -67.35 -127.99 111.72
CA CYS A 118 -68.15 -127.87 110.48
C CYS A 118 -67.91 -129.05 109.52
N ALA A 119 -68.42 -128.93 108.28
CA ALA A 119 -68.23 -129.88 107.19
C ALA A 119 -67.50 -129.22 106.00
N ASP A 120 -67.01 -130.08 105.12
CA ASP A 120 -66.23 -129.86 103.90
C ASP A 120 -66.68 -131.02 102.97
N THR A 121 -67.20 -130.68 101.78
CA THR A 121 -68.02 -131.58 100.94
C THR A 121 -67.26 -132.22 99.78
N ASP A 122 -66.33 -131.49 99.12
CA ASP A 122 -65.50 -132.05 98.04
C ASP A 122 -64.06 -132.39 98.46
N GLY A 123 -63.57 -131.83 99.57
CA GLY A 123 -62.30 -132.19 100.20
C GLY A 123 -61.08 -131.37 99.78
N ASP A 124 -61.25 -130.17 99.22
CA ASP A 124 -60.13 -129.31 98.78
C ASP A 124 -59.35 -128.66 99.94
N GLY A 125 -60.02 -128.33 101.05
CA GLY A 125 -59.47 -127.70 102.25
C GLY A 125 -60.21 -126.46 102.74
N VAL A 126 -61.13 -125.90 101.95
CA VAL A 126 -62.13 -124.90 102.35
C VAL A 126 -63.32 -125.64 103.01
N ALA A 127 -64.31 -124.93 103.56
CA ALA A 127 -65.49 -125.51 104.18
C ALA A 127 -66.75 -124.91 103.55
N ASP A 128 -67.81 -125.72 103.35
CA ASP A 128 -69.05 -125.42 102.57
C ASP A 128 -69.79 -124.08 102.86
N VAL A 129 -69.37 -123.34 103.88
CA VAL A 129 -69.95 -122.06 104.34
C VAL A 129 -69.06 -120.84 104.06
N ASP A 130 -67.81 -121.07 103.70
CA ASP A 130 -66.75 -120.09 103.43
C ASP A 130 -66.12 -120.36 102.03
N ASP A 131 -66.85 -121.08 101.15
CA ASP A 131 -66.41 -121.62 99.86
C ASP A 131 -67.29 -121.08 98.70
N ASN A 132 -66.70 -120.54 97.63
CA ASN A 132 -67.40 -120.03 96.44
C ASN A 132 -67.63 -121.07 95.33
N CYS A 133 -67.06 -122.28 95.41
CA CYS A 133 -67.48 -123.43 94.60
C CYS A 133 -67.66 -124.73 95.45
N PRO A 134 -68.66 -124.83 96.37
CA PRO A 134 -68.83 -125.91 97.37
C PRO A 134 -69.00 -127.37 96.91
N ASN A 135 -68.77 -127.66 95.63
CA ASN A 135 -68.83 -128.99 95.03
C ASN A 135 -67.74 -129.19 93.94
N ALA A 136 -66.81 -128.25 93.77
CA ALA A 136 -65.88 -128.16 92.63
C ALA A 136 -64.47 -127.62 92.98
N ALA A 137 -63.98 -127.84 94.20
CA ALA A 137 -62.57 -127.86 94.61
C ALA A 137 -61.63 -126.79 93.98
N ASN A 138 -61.71 -125.56 94.48
CA ASN A 138 -60.96 -124.38 94.05
C ASN A 138 -60.31 -123.66 95.26
N ALA A 139 -59.28 -124.27 95.84
CA ALA A 139 -58.69 -123.84 97.12
C ALA A 139 -57.97 -122.47 97.10
N ASP A 140 -57.91 -121.79 95.96
CA ASP A 140 -57.50 -120.40 95.79
C ASP A 140 -58.67 -119.40 95.82
N GLN A 141 -59.90 -119.86 95.56
CA GLN A 141 -61.15 -119.09 95.63
C GLN A 141 -61.11 -117.83 94.73
N LEU A 142 -60.56 -117.99 93.53
CA LEU A 142 -60.59 -116.94 92.50
C LEU A 142 -62.04 -116.73 92.01
N ASP A 143 -62.35 -115.49 91.68
CA ASP A 143 -63.70 -114.93 91.51
C ASP A 143 -63.48 -113.61 90.72
N THR A 144 -63.42 -113.70 89.39
CA THR A 144 -62.84 -112.66 88.53
C THR A 144 -63.79 -111.46 88.30
N ASP A 145 -65.10 -111.71 88.12
CA ASP A 145 -66.13 -110.64 88.08
C ASP A 145 -66.63 -110.20 89.48
N VAL A 146 -66.37 -111.04 90.50
CA VAL A 146 -66.79 -110.88 91.90
C VAL A 146 -68.31 -111.04 92.13
N ASP A 147 -68.98 -111.91 91.35
CA ASP A 147 -70.36 -112.40 91.57
C ASP A 147 -70.49 -113.13 92.92
N GLY A 148 -69.47 -113.91 93.31
CA GLY A 148 -69.50 -114.84 94.44
C GLY A 148 -69.64 -116.32 94.04
N GLN A 149 -69.53 -116.62 92.75
CA GLN A 149 -69.25 -117.95 92.19
C GLN A 149 -67.83 -117.90 91.60
N GLY A 150 -66.98 -118.86 91.93
CA GLY A 150 -65.58 -118.80 91.50
C GLY A 150 -65.36 -119.32 90.07
N ASP A 151 -64.37 -118.77 89.37
CA ASP A 151 -63.98 -119.07 87.97
C ASP A 151 -63.97 -120.59 87.68
N ALA A 152 -63.43 -121.37 88.63
CA ALA A 152 -63.35 -122.83 88.55
C ALA A 152 -64.70 -123.59 88.47
N CYS A 153 -65.82 -122.91 88.72
CA CYS A 153 -67.17 -123.42 88.54
C CYS A 153 -68.13 -122.49 87.79
N ASP A 154 -67.65 -121.35 87.26
CA ASP A 154 -68.38 -120.53 86.30
C ASP A 154 -68.13 -120.98 84.84
N GLY A 155 -68.42 -120.11 83.88
CA GLY A 155 -68.14 -120.26 82.45
C GLY A 155 -68.52 -119.02 81.63
N ASP A 156 -68.32 -117.85 82.23
CA ASP A 156 -68.38 -116.49 81.68
C ASP A 156 -67.52 -115.61 82.64
N ASP A 157 -66.22 -115.96 82.78
CA ASP A 157 -65.34 -115.57 83.91
C ASP A 157 -65.24 -114.05 84.20
N ASP A 158 -65.53 -113.17 83.23
CA ASP A 158 -65.61 -111.71 83.41
C ASP A 158 -67.02 -111.10 83.20
N ASN A 159 -68.00 -111.95 82.90
CA ASN A 159 -69.42 -111.64 82.76
C ASN A 159 -69.75 -110.60 81.66
N ASP A 160 -68.95 -110.53 80.57
CA ASP A 160 -69.28 -109.70 79.41
C ASP A 160 -70.49 -110.22 78.61
N GLY A 161 -70.78 -111.53 78.72
CA GLY A 161 -71.83 -112.24 78.02
C GLY A 161 -71.35 -113.16 76.88
N VAL A 162 -70.03 -113.29 76.69
CA VAL A 162 -69.37 -114.23 75.79
C VAL A 162 -68.60 -115.27 76.62
N ALA A 163 -69.27 -116.35 77.01
CA ALA A 163 -68.67 -117.51 77.67
C ALA A 163 -67.27 -117.90 77.11
N ASP A 164 -66.28 -117.95 78.00
CA ASP A 164 -64.82 -118.07 77.77
C ASP A 164 -64.38 -119.12 76.73
N GLY A 165 -65.13 -120.20 76.55
CA GLY A 165 -64.93 -121.17 75.47
C GLY A 165 -65.24 -120.66 74.05
N SER A 166 -65.60 -119.38 73.88
CA SER A 166 -65.89 -118.72 72.59
C SER A 166 -65.48 -117.24 72.55
N ASP A 167 -64.74 -116.79 73.56
CA ASP A 167 -64.20 -115.44 73.69
C ASP A 167 -62.73 -115.39 73.21
N ASN A 168 -62.32 -114.28 72.57
CA ASN A 168 -60.93 -114.00 72.23
C ASN A 168 -60.15 -113.19 73.29
N CYS A 169 -60.82 -112.65 74.33
CA CYS A 169 -60.20 -112.11 75.54
C CYS A 169 -60.84 -112.62 76.86
N PRO A 170 -60.83 -113.95 77.18
CA PRO A 170 -61.59 -114.62 78.27
C PRO A 170 -61.51 -114.13 79.72
N LEU A 171 -60.85 -113.01 80.02
CA LEU A 171 -60.65 -112.41 81.34
C LEU A 171 -60.62 -110.87 81.26
N VAL A 172 -60.98 -110.26 80.13
CA VAL A 172 -60.87 -108.83 79.81
C VAL A 172 -62.03 -108.36 78.91
N TRP A 173 -63.17 -108.07 79.53
CA TRP A 173 -64.44 -107.57 78.97
C TRP A 173 -64.31 -106.92 77.58
N ASN A 174 -64.80 -107.59 76.53
CA ASN A 174 -64.62 -107.13 75.15
C ASN A 174 -65.75 -107.50 74.17
N ALA A 175 -67.01 -107.62 74.61
CA ALA A 175 -68.21 -108.16 73.92
C ALA A 175 -68.49 -107.72 72.45
N GLY A 176 -67.71 -106.81 71.88
CA GLY A 176 -67.62 -106.56 70.43
C GLY A 176 -66.78 -107.59 69.65
N GLN A 177 -65.85 -108.30 70.29
CA GLN A 177 -65.00 -109.37 69.73
C GLN A 177 -64.27 -108.93 68.45
N THR A 178 -63.70 -107.72 68.46
CA THR A 178 -62.88 -107.23 67.35
C THR A 178 -61.47 -107.81 67.42
N ASN A 179 -60.85 -107.94 66.25
CA ASN A 179 -59.57 -108.57 65.97
C ASN A 179 -59.19 -108.11 64.56
N THR A 180 -58.09 -107.35 64.45
CA THR A 180 -57.75 -106.61 63.22
C THR A 180 -56.83 -107.39 62.28
N ASP A 181 -55.85 -108.15 62.80
CA ASP A 181 -54.92 -108.98 62.01
C ASP A 181 -55.45 -110.38 61.60
N GLY A 182 -56.32 -110.98 62.42
CA GLY A 182 -56.86 -112.34 62.26
C GLY A 182 -56.35 -113.40 63.26
N ASP A 183 -55.68 -113.03 64.36
CA ASP A 183 -55.06 -113.90 65.38
C ASP A 183 -56.09 -114.66 66.29
N ALA A 184 -55.63 -115.26 67.40
CA ALA A 184 -56.42 -115.89 68.45
C ALA A 184 -56.82 -114.95 69.61
N GLN A 185 -56.18 -113.78 69.76
CA GLN A 185 -56.57 -112.72 70.69
C GLN A 185 -57.55 -111.74 70.02
N GLY A 186 -57.69 -110.52 70.53
CA GLY A 186 -58.48 -109.45 69.90
C GLY A 186 -58.05 -108.10 70.44
N ASP A 187 -58.37 -107.01 69.74
CA ASP A 187 -57.79 -105.67 69.97
C ASP A 187 -57.89 -105.17 71.44
N ALA A 188 -58.86 -105.68 72.22
CA ALA A 188 -59.02 -105.35 73.64
C ALA A 188 -57.97 -106.01 74.58
N CYS A 189 -57.27 -107.04 74.12
CA CYS A 189 -56.23 -107.77 74.86
C CYS A 189 -55.01 -108.17 74.01
N ASP A 190 -54.90 -107.69 72.77
CA ASP A 190 -53.65 -107.71 72.01
C ASP A 190 -52.75 -106.50 72.37
N THR A 191 -51.64 -106.35 71.66
CA THR A 191 -50.65 -105.27 71.81
C THR A 191 -49.96 -104.86 70.50
N ASP A 192 -50.40 -105.41 69.37
CA ASP A 192 -49.84 -105.29 68.01
C ASP A 192 -50.99 -105.51 67.01
N ASP A 193 -52.01 -104.63 67.06
CA ASP A 193 -53.37 -104.82 66.49
C ASP A 193 -53.40 -105.29 65.01
N ASP A 194 -52.41 -104.89 64.19
CA ASP A 194 -52.30 -105.29 62.78
C ASP A 194 -51.13 -106.23 62.44
N ASN A 195 -50.31 -106.55 63.44
CA ASN A 195 -49.21 -107.53 63.39
C ASN A 195 -48.06 -107.16 62.43
N ASP A 196 -47.77 -105.87 62.22
CA ASP A 196 -46.58 -105.44 61.49
C ASP A 196 -45.27 -105.52 62.30
N GLY A 197 -45.38 -105.55 63.63
CA GLY A 197 -44.27 -105.60 64.57
C GLY A 197 -43.96 -104.28 65.31
N VAL A 198 -44.77 -103.24 65.12
CA VAL A 198 -44.80 -102.02 65.95
C VAL A 198 -46.01 -102.07 66.89
N LEU A 199 -45.75 -102.20 68.19
CA LEU A 199 -46.80 -102.24 69.22
C LEU A 199 -47.63 -100.94 69.23
N ASP A 200 -48.96 -101.04 69.35
CA ASP A 200 -49.94 -99.95 69.18
C ASP A 200 -49.55 -98.61 69.82
N GLY A 201 -49.03 -98.66 71.06
CA GLY A 201 -48.63 -97.47 71.82
C GLY A 201 -47.42 -96.71 71.26
N ASN A 202 -46.80 -97.20 70.18
CA ASN A 202 -45.71 -96.59 69.43
C ASN A 202 -46.03 -96.44 67.92
N ASP A 203 -47.19 -96.91 67.45
CA ASP A 203 -47.53 -96.97 66.03
C ASP A 203 -48.29 -95.72 65.58
N ASN A 204 -47.78 -95.01 64.56
CA ASN A 204 -48.46 -93.86 63.94
C ASN A 204 -49.55 -94.25 62.91
N CYS A 205 -49.78 -95.54 62.66
CA CYS A 205 -50.88 -96.07 61.86
C CYS A 205 -51.47 -97.39 62.44
N GLN A 206 -51.75 -97.48 63.75
CA GLN A 206 -52.25 -98.65 64.55
C GLN A 206 -53.12 -99.75 63.86
N TYR A 207 -53.80 -99.47 62.74
CA TYR A 207 -54.67 -100.40 62.01
C TYR A 207 -54.28 -100.58 60.52
N VAL A 208 -53.11 -100.09 60.08
CA VAL A 208 -52.65 -100.00 58.68
C VAL A 208 -51.11 -100.17 58.58
N SER A 209 -50.67 -101.43 58.59
CA SER A 209 -49.29 -101.93 58.55
C SER A 209 -48.31 -101.06 57.74
N ASN A 210 -47.39 -100.40 58.46
CA ASN A 210 -46.51 -99.36 57.93
C ASN A 210 -45.06 -99.34 58.48
N ALA A 211 -44.57 -100.44 59.08
CA ALA A 211 -43.35 -100.67 59.90
C ALA A 211 -42.03 -99.90 59.61
N ALA A 212 -41.95 -99.10 58.54
CA ALA A 212 -40.99 -98.02 58.38
C ALA A 212 -41.31 -96.78 59.25
N GLN A 213 -42.56 -96.59 59.69
CA GLN A 213 -43.03 -95.49 60.55
C GLN A 213 -42.62 -94.11 60.00
N THR A 214 -42.85 -93.90 58.71
CA THR A 214 -42.60 -92.62 58.05
C THR A 214 -43.78 -91.66 58.29
N ASN A 215 -43.44 -90.38 58.35
CA ASN A 215 -44.27 -89.25 58.76
C ASN A 215 -43.47 -88.02 58.31
N THR A 216 -44.00 -87.28 57.34
CA THR A 216 -43.23 -86.24 56.62
C THR A 216 -43.38 -84.85 57.25
N ASP A 217 -44.55 -84.53 57.82
CA ASP A 217 -44.85 -83.25 58.46
C ASP A 217 -44.47 -83.14 59.97
N GLY A 218 -44.44 -84.26 60.70
CA GLY A 218 -44.23 -84.32 62.16
C GLY A 218 -45.46 -84.55 63.04
N ASP A 219 -46.63 -84.90 62.47
CA ASP A 219 -47.92 -85.12 63.16
C ASP A 219 -48.03 -86.46 63.96
N SER A 220 -49.23 -86.80 64.44
CA SER A 220 -49.63 -88.06 65.04
C SER A 220 -49.88 -89.25 64.09
N GLN A 221 -50.01 -89.02 62.78
CA GLN A 221 -50.35 -90.00 61.75
C GLN A 221 -49.13 -90.31 60.85
N GLY A 222 -49.07 -91.49 60.23
CA GLY A 222 -47.99 -91.83 59.29
C GLY A 222 -48.41 -91.71 57.82
N ASP A 223 -47.46 -91.44 56.91
CA ASP A 223 -47.73 -91.27 55.47
C ASP A 223 -48.56 -92.44 54.87
N ALA A 224 -48.37 -93.64 55.41
CA ALA A 224 -49.08 -94.85 54.99
C ALA A 224 -50.60 -94.84 55.28
N CYS A 225 -51.07 -93.93 56.13
CA CYS A 225 -52.48 -93.77 56.49
C CYS A 225 -52.99 -92.32 56.50
N ASP A 226 -52.13 -91.31 56.30
CA ASP A 226 -52.54 -89.93 56.05
C ASP A 226 -53.11 -89.73 54.62
N THR A 227 -53.37 -88.47 54.26
CA THR A 227 -53.95 -88.01 52.99
C THR A 227 -53.47 -86.61 52.58
N ASP A 228 -52.51 -86.03 53.31
CA ASP A 228 -51.91 -84.70 53.12
C ASP A 228 -50.49 -84.77 53.73
N ASP A 229 -49.60 -85.60 53.17
CA ASP A 229 -48.35 -86.10 53.80
C ASP A 229 -47.43 -85.00 54.39
N ASP A 230 -47.40 -83.79 53.81
CA ASP A 230 -46.64 -82.64 54.33
C ASP A 230 -47.50 -81.52 54.97
N ASN A 231 -48.81 -81.71 54.99
CA ASN A 231 -49.83 -80.92 55.69
C ASN A 231 -49.95 -79.44 55.24
N ASP A 232 -49.70 -79.15 53.95
CA ASP A 232 -49.90 -77.81 53.38
C ASP A 232 -51.37 -77.45 53.12
N GLY A 233 -52.24 -78.46 53.01
CA GLY A 233 -53.66 -78.35 52.69
C GLY A 233 -54.06 -78.79 51.28
N VAL A 234 -53.14 -79.34 50.49
CA VAL A 234 -53.38 -79.94 49.18
C VAL A 234 -53.06 -81.44 49.23
N ALA A 235 -54.06 -82.23 49.65
CA ALA A 235 -54.02 -83.69 49.65
C ALA A 235 -53.33 -84.33 48.42
N ASP A 236 -52.37 -85.21 48.68
CA ASP A 236 -51.35 -85.78 47.76
C ASP A 236 -51.89 -86.29 46.41
N ALA A 237 -53.14 -86.76 46.36
CA ALA A 237 -53.79 -87.16 45.11
C ALA A 237 -54.13 -86.00 44.14
N SER A 238 -53.92 -84.75 44.56
CA SER A 238 -54.11 -83.51 43.76
C SER A 238 -52.88 -82.58 43.80
N ASP A 239 -51.86 -82.94 44.56
CA ASP A 239 -50.61 -82.20 44.68
C ASP A 239 -49.64 -82.57 43.54
N ASN A 240 -48.78 -81.62 43.18
CA ASN A 240 -47.66 -81.79 42.27
C ASN A 240 -46.30 -81.89 43.00
N CYS A 241 -46.24 -81.61 44.31
CA CYS A 241 -45.10 -81.89 45.18
C CYS A 241 -45.45 -82.64 46.49
N PRO A 242 -46.04 -83.87 46.46
CA PRO A 242 -46.64 -84.61 47.61
C PRO A 242 -45.83 -84.87 48.90
N LEU A 243 -44.64 -84.31 49.05
CA LEU A 243 -43.73 -84.44 50.21
C LEU A 243 -42.95 -83.13 50.47
N VAL A 244 -43.32 -82.02 49.80
CA VAL A 244 -42.62 -80.72 49.80
C VAL A 244 -43.62 -79.54 49.66
N SER A 245 -44.42 -79.32 50.69
CA SER A 245 -45.32 -78.19 50.98
C SER A 245 -45.17 -76.98 50.04
N ASN A 246 -46.09 -76.84 49.08
CA ASN A 246 -46.02 -75.86 47.99
C ASN A 246 -47.34 -75.11 47.67
N ALA A 247 -48.45 -75.40 48.35
CA ALA A 247 -49.82 -74.85 48.50
C ALA A 247 -50.44 -73.86 47.48
N GLY A 248 -49.63 -73.10 46.73
CA GLY A 248 -50.02 -72.37 45.53
C GLY A 248 -50.01 -73.21 44.25
N GLN A 249 -49.47 -74.45 44.29
CA GLN A 249 -49.27 -75.37 43.15
C GLN A 249 -48.66 -74.69 41.92
N THR A 250 -47.57 -73.96 42.11
CA THR A 250 -46.85 -73.37 40.97
C THR A 250 -46.09 -74.47 40.21
N ASN A 251 -46.02 -74.27 38.90
CA ASN A 251 -45.57 -75.21 37.88
C ASN A 251 -45.45 -74.34 36.61
N THR A 252 -44.21 -74.03 36.23
CA THR A 252 -43.94 -72.96 35.25
C THR A 252 -43.99 -73.48 33.80
N ASP A 253 -43.59 -74.72 33.57
CA ASP A 253 -43.51 -75.35 32.24
C ASP A 253 -44.76 -76.14 31.79
N GLY A 254 -45.54 -76.69 32.74
CA GLY A 254 -46.66 -77.61 32.49
C GLY A 254 -46.41 -79.09 32.77
N ASP A 255 -45.35 -79.48 33.50
CA ASP A 255 -44.96 -80.86 33.85
C ASP A 255 -45.92 -81.52 34.89
N ALA A 256 -45.55 -82.71 35.41
CA ALA A 256 -46.19 -83.42 36.50
C ALA A 256 -45.71 -83.00 37.91
N GLN A 257 -44.56 -82.34 38.02
CA GLN A 257 -43.98 -81.82 39.26
C GLN A 257 -44.44 -80.36 39.49
N GLY A 258 -43.87 -79.66 40.48
CA GLY A 258 -44.06 -78.22 40.68
C GLY A 258 -42.77 -77.55 41.09
N ASP A 259 -42.72 -76.22 41.00
CA ASP A 259 -41.47 -75.43 41.20
C ASP A 259 -40.80 -75.66 42.58
N ALA A 260 -41.52 -76.22 43.54
CA ALA A 260 -40.98 -76.57 44.87
C ALA A 260 -40.23 -77.92 44.92
N CYS A 261 -40.36 -78.75 43.88
CA CYS A 261 -39.84 -80.12 43.84
C CYS A 261 -39.37 -80.62 42.47
N ASP A 262 -39.47 -79.81 41.41
CA ASP A 262 -38.71 -80.03 40.18
C ASP A 262 -37.24 -79.58 40.37
N SER A 263 -36.49 -79.47 39.27
CA SER A 263 -35.07 -79.09 39.24
C SER A 263 -34.62 -78.51 37.89
N ASP A 264 -35.58 -78.05 37.09
CA ASP A 264 -35.50 -77.48 35.73
C ASP A 264 -36.87 -76.80 35.49
N ASP A 265 -37.26 -75.86 36.38
CA ASP A 265 -38.65 -75.39 36.59
C ASP A 265 -39.39 -74.90 35.33
N ASP A 266 -38.68 -74.43 34.30
CA ASP A 266 -39.24 -74.00 33.02
C ASP A 266 -38.95 -74.93 31.81
N ASN A 267 -38.20 -76.01 32.04
CA ASN A 267 -37.78 -77.04 31.06
C ASN A 267 -36.92 -76.52 29.87
N ASP A 268 -36.13 -75.47 30.09
CA ASP A 268 -35.00 -75.03 29.26
C ASP A 268 -33.98 -76.16 28.97
N GLY A 269 -33.71 -76.99 29.97
CA GLY A 269 -32.64 -77.99 29.97
C GLY A 269 -31.42 -77.62 30.83
N LEU A 270 -31.54 -76.57 31.65
CA LEU A 270 -30.62 -76.16 32.70
C LEU A 270 -31.33 -76.26 34.04
N ALA A 271 -30.62 -76.73 35.06
CA ALA A 271 -31.19 -76.84 36.41
C ALA A 271 -31.09 -75.50 37.14
N ASP A 272 -32.15 -75.07 37.81
CA ASP A 272 -32.33 -73.81 38.56
C ASP A 272 -31.08 -73.34 39.32
N GLY A 273 -30.38 -74.25 40.01
CA GLY A 273 -29.12 -73.97 40.71
C GLY A 273 -27.90 -73.69 39.81
N SER A 274 -28.09 -73.51 38.51
CA SER A 274 -27.10 -73.23 37.45
C SER A 274 -27.72 -72.48 36.27
N ASP A 275 -28.91 -71.92 36.46
CA ASP A 275 -29.67 -71.10 35.52
C ASP A 275 -29.79 -69.68 36.09
N ASN A 276 -29.57 -68.65 35.28
CA ASN A 276 -29.75 -67.25 35.67
C ASN A 276 -31.18 -66.70 35.46
N CYS A 277 -32.05 -67.43 34.77
CA CYS A 277 -33.49 -67.14 34.67
C CYS A 277 -34.38 -68.38 34.93
N PRO A 278 -34.35 -69.02 36.12
CA PRO A 278 -35.05 -70.30 36.41
C PRO A 278 -36.55 -70.44 36.11
N LEU A 279 -37.23 -69.37 35.70
CA LEU A 279 -38.67 -69.35 35.41
C LEU A 279 -38.98 -68.75 34.02
N VAL A 280 -37.96 -68.48 33.19
CA VAL A 280 -38.05 -67.80 31.89
C VAL A 280 -37.02 -68.33 30.86
N SER A 281 -37.26 -69.56 30.40
CA SER A 281 -36.45 -70.37 29.48
C SER A 281 -35.50 -69.60 28.54
N ASN A 282 -34.21 -69.63 28.85
CA ASN A 282 -33.16 -68.88 28.16
C ASN A 282 -31.88 -69.73 27.88
N PRO A 283 -31.90 -70.77 27.02
CA PRO A 283 -30.81 -71.77 26.92
C PRO A 283 -29.46 -71.25 26.37
N ALA A 284 -29.37 -69.95 26.13
CA ALA A 284 -28.14 -69.22 25.82
C ALA A 284 -27.37 -68.78 27.07
N GLN A 285 -28.05 -68.54 28.19
CA GLN A 285 -27.52 -67.95 29.42
C GLN A 285 -26.72 -66.68 29.12
N THR A 286 -27.36 -65.74 28.41
CA THR A 286 -26.84 -64.37 28.30
C THR A 286 -27.04 -63.68 29.65
N ASP A 287 -26.07 -62.85 29.99
CA ASP A 287 -25.87 -62.17 31.27
C ASP A 287 -24.98 -60.97 30.92
N THR A 288 -25.59 -59.88 30.43
CA THR A 288 -24.88 -58.79 29.76
C THR A 288 -24.12 -57.87 30.73
N ASP A 289 -24.66 -57.59 31.93
CA ASP A 289 -23.95 -56.84 32.99
C ASP A 289 -23.10 -57.71 33.96
N ALA A 290 -23.43 -59.01 34.10
CA ALA A 290 -22.85 -59.98 35.03
C ALA A 290 -23.25 -59.86 36.54
N ASP A 291 -24.45 -59.35 36.84
CA ASP A 291 -25.13 -59.40 38.16
C ASP A 291 -25.44 -60.85 38.58
N GLY A 292 -25.95 -61.67 37.65
CA GLY A 292 -26.37 -63.05 37.89
C GLY A 292 -27.85 -63.36 37.68
N PHE A 293 -28.68 -62.38 37.30
CA PHE A 293 -29.84 -62.60 36.43
C PHE A 293 -29.38 -62.76 34.96
N GLY A 294 -30.29 -62.67 33.99
CA GLY A 294 -29.93 -62.75 32.57
C GLY A 294 -30.97 -62.09 31.66
N ASP A 295 -30.56 -61.80 30.42
CA ASP A 295 -31.26 -60.98 29.41
C ASP A 295 -32.68 -61.46 28.99
N ALA A 296 -33.23 -62.47 29.66
CA ALA A 296 -34.59 -62.98 29.47
C ALA A 296 -35.51 -62.67 30.66
N CYS A 297 -34.95 -62.34 31.82
CA CYS A 297 -35.67 -62.11 33.07
C CYS A 297 -35.17 -60.88 33.87
N ASP A 298 -34.03 -60.31 33.49
CA ASP A 298 -33.62 -58.99 33.96
C ASP A 298 -34.59 -57.89 33.42
N PRO A 299 -34.79 -56.79 34.16
CA PRO A 299 -35.43 -55.58 33.65
C PRO A 299 -34.45 -54.43 33.30
N ASP A 300 -33.13 -54.65 33.32
CA ASP A 300 -32.05 -53.66 33.19
C ASP A 300 -30.79 -54.37 32.60
N ASP A 301 -30.93 -54.99 31.42
CA ASP A 301 -29.99 -55.96 30.80
C ASP A 301 -28.48 -55.62 30.88
N ASP A 302 -28.09 -54.34 30.92
CA ASP A 302 -26.70 -53.89 31.00
C ASP A 302 -26.29 -53.18 32.32
N GLY A 303 -27.24 -53.04 33.25
CA GLY A 303 -27.00 -52.59 34.62
C GLY A 303 -26.76 -51.09 34.81
N ASP A 304 -27.09 -50.25 33.82
CA ASP A 304 -26.84 -48.80 33.92
C ASP A 304 -27.81 -48.02 34.83
N GLN A 305 -28.96 -48.62 35.19
CA GLN A 305 -30.12 -48.08 35.92
C GLN A 305 -31.27 -47.53 35.04
N VAL A 306 -31.28 -47.80 33.73
CA VAL A 306 -32.37 -47.45 32.81
C VAL A 306 -32.93 -48.71 32.13
N ALA A 307 -34.02 -49.23 32.71
CA ALA A 307 -34.72 -50.41 32.21
C ALA A 307 -35.00 -50.40 30.70
N ASP A 308 -34.63 -51.48 30.01
CA ASP A 308 -34.61 -51.68 28.55
C ASP A 308 -35.89 -51.25 27.81
N GLY A 309 -37.06 -51.40 28.43
CA GLY A 309 -38.33 -50.87 27.90
C GLY A 309 -38.45 -49.33 27.84
N SER A 310 -37.41 -48.59 28.23
CA SER A 310 -37.28 -47.12 28.14
C SER A 310 -35.87 -46.65 27.77
N ASP A 311 -34.96 -47.58 27.53
CA ASP A 311 -33.61 -47.34 27.05
C ASP A 311 -33.56 -47.30 25.51
N ASN A 312 -32.59 -46.56 24.97
CA ASN A 312 -32.26 -46.50 23.56
C ASN A 312 -30.99 -47.29 23.18
N CYS A 313 -30.23 -47.81 24.17
CA CYS A 313 -29.16 -48.78 23.97
C CYS A 313 -29.22 -50.02 24.90
N PRO A 314 -30.29 -50.86 24.90
CA PRO A 314 -30.55 -51.98 25.84
C PRO A 314 -29.50 -53.07 26.11
N LEU A 315 -28.27 -52.95 25.62
CA LEU A 315 -27.15 -53.89 25.79
C LEU A 315 -25.78 -53.16 25.85
N VAL A 316 -25.76 -51.83 26.03
CA VAL A 316 -24.56 -50.97 26.02
C VAL A 316 -24.74 -49.76 26.97
N PRO A 317 -24.18 -49.80 28.21
CA PRO A 317 -24.52 -48.87 29.29
C PRO A 317 -24.38 -47.38 28.94
N ASN A 318 -25.49 -46.65 28.91
CA ASN A 318 -25.57 -45.28 28.38
C ASN A 318 -26.33 -44.23 29.24
N GLY A 319 -26.75 -44.60 30.47
CA GLY A 319 -27.75 -44.05 31.43
C GLY A 319 -27.98 -42.54 31.63
N GLY A 320 -27.39 -41.68 30.80
CA GLY A 320 -27.87 -40.34 30.49
C GLY A 320 -28.87 -40.27 29.34
N GLN A 321 -29.11 -41.37 28.59
CA GLN A 321 -29.87 -41.43 27.33
C GLN A 321 -29.50 -40.30 26.35
N ALA A 322 -28.28 -40.36 25.82
CA ALA A 322 -27.93 -39.54 24.67
C ALA A 322 -28.61 -40.10 23.41
N ASP A 323 -29.13 -39.20 22.58
CA ASP A 323 -29.98 -39.43 21.39
C ASP A 323 -29.85 -38.15 20.55
N THR A 324 -28.71 -38.01 19.86
CA THR A 324 -28.28 -36.72 19.31
C THR A 324 -29.04 -36.31 18.04
N ASP A 325 -29.38 -37.25 17.14
CA ASP A 325 -30.25 -36.98 15.97
C ASP A 325 -31.76 -37.04 16.28
N GLY A 326 -32.19 -37.88 17.24
CA GLY A 326 -33.58 -38.10 17.62
C GLY A 326 -34.30 -39.27 16.94
N ASP A 327 -33.59 -40.24 16.34
CA ASP A 327 -34.11 -41.51 15.80
C ASP A 327 -34.75 -42.37 16.90
N GLY A 328 -34.11 -42.44 18.07
CA GLY A 328 -34.48 -43.30 19.19
C GLY A 328 -33.62 -44.57 19.35
N ILE A 329 -32.54 -44.70 18.59
CA ILE A 329 -31.29 -45.35 19.03
C ILE A 329 -30.53 -44.33 19.93
N GLY A 330 -29.34 -44.64 20.45
CA GLY A 330 -28.53 -43.70 21.22
C GLY A 330 -27.04 -43.75 20.92
N ASP A 331 -26.37 -42.63 21.15
CA ASP A 331 -24.95 -42.35 20.84
C ASP A 331 -23.97 -43.45 21.34
N ALA A 332 -24.35 -44.22 22.37
CA ALA A 332 -23.51 -45.32 22.88
C ALA A 332 -23.54 -46.61 22.04
N CYS A 333 -24.55 -46.77 21.17
CA CYS A 333 -24.80 -47.96 20.36
C CYS A 333 -25.13 -47.67 18.88
N GLU A 334 -25.22 -46.39 18.50
CA GLU A 334 -25.17 -45.88 17.13
C GLU A 334 -23.74 -46.01 16.54
N ALA A 335 -23.49 -45.40 15.38
CA ALA A 335 -22.18 -45.19 14.76
C ALA A 335 -22.26 -44.07 13.69
N ASP A 336 -23.14 -43.09 13.92
CA ASP A 336 -23.53 -41.96 13.05
C ASP A 336 -24.37 -41.00 13.95
N ASP A 337 -23.84 -40.60 15.12
CA ASP A 337 -24.62 -40.09 16.28
C ASP A 337 -25.57 -38.89 15.99
N ASP A 338 -25.29 -38.09 14.96
CA ASP A 338 -26.14 -36.96 14.52
C ASP A 338 -26.90 -37.17 13.21
N GLY A 339 -26.75 -38.35 12.59
CA GLY A 339 -27.53 -38.82 11.45
C GLY A 339 -27.22 -38.13 10.11
N ASP A 340 -26.08 -37.46 9.95
CA ASP A 340 -25.72 -36.82 8.68
C ASP A 340 -25.36 -37.82 7.56
N GLY A 341 -24.88 -39.02 7.93
CA GLY A 341 -24.40 -40.06 7.03
C GLY A 341 -22.87 -40.26 6.98
N VAL A 342 -22.11 -39.57 7.83
CA VAL A 342 -20.67 -39.76 8.07
C VAL A 342 -20.47 -40.42 9.45
N PRO A 343 -20.04 -41.70 9.51
CA PRO A 343 -19.81 -42.37 10.79
C PRO A 343 -18.74 -41.68 11.64
N ASP A 344 -18.99 -41.53 12.95
CA ASP A 344 -18.15 -40.83 13.95
C ASP A 344 -16.66 -41.20 13.94
N ALA A 345 -16.31 -42.42 13.54
CA ALA A 345 -14.91 -42.84 13.35
C ALA A 345 -14.19 -42.23 12.13
N LEU A 346 -14.90 -41.44 11.31
CA LEU A 346 -14.45 -40.70 10.12
C LEU A 346 -14.90 -39.23 10.14
N ASP A 347 -15.81 -38.87 11.03
CA ASP A 347 -16.38 -37.54 11.19
C ASP A 347 -15.43 -36.61 11.97
N ASN A 348 -15.41 -35.32 11.60
CA ASN A 348 -14.74 -34.25 12.32
C ASN A 348 -15.66 -33.46 13.27
N CYS A 349 -16.98 -33.61 13.16
CA CYS A 349 -17.97 -33.10 14.11
C CYS A 349 -19.01 -34.14 14.59
N PRO A 350 -18.61 -35.26 15.23
CA PRO A 350 -19.45 -36.42 15.63
C PRO A 350 -20.79 -36.22 16.37
N VAL A 351 -21.23 -34.99 16.64
CA VAL A 351 -22.50 -34.67 17.31
C VAL A 351 -23.13 -33.36 16.75
N VAL A 352 -22.70 -32.89 15.57
CA VAL A 352 -23.13 -31.63 14.92
C VAL A 352 -23.13 -31.74 13.39
N ALA A 353 -24.09 -32.50 12.86
CA ALA A 353 -24.31 -32.86 11.45
C ALA A 353 -23.76 -31.88 10.38
N ASN A 354 -22.70 -32.29 9.70
CA ASN A 354 -21.94 -31.52 8.72
C ASN A 354 -21.45 -32.37 7.53
N ALA A 355 -22.39 -32.96 6.76
CA ALA A 355 -22.11 -33.99 5.75
C ALA A 355 -21.24 -33.58 4.53
N ASP A 356 -20.74 -32.35 4.49
CA ASP A 356 -19.69 -31.89 3.57
C ASP A 356 -18.27 -31.96 4.17
N GLN A 357 -18.14 -32.14 5.49
CA GLN A 357 -16.90 -32.38 6.24
C GLN A 357 -15.88 -31.26 6.05
N ALA A 358 -16.34 -30.02 6.19
CA ALA A 358 -15.51 -28.83 6.21
C ALA A 358 -14.59 -28.83 7.46
N ASN A 359 -13.34 -28.41 7.24
CA ASN A 359 -12.24 -28.30 8.20
C ASN A 359 -11.24 -27.36 7.51
N THR A 360 -11.23 -26.09 7.91
CA THR A 360 -10.53 -25.04 7.17
C THR A 360 -9.06 -24.88 7.62
N ASP A 361 -8.74 -25.01 8.91
CA ASP A 361 -7.36 -24.91 9.44
C ASP A 361 -6.50 -26.20 9.28
N GLY A 362 -7.12 -27.39 9.37
CA GLY A 362 -6.45 -28.69 9.40
C GLY A 362 -6.44 -29.45 10.75
N ASP A 363 -7.23 -29.04 11.74
CA ASP A 363 -7.33 -29.62 13.10
C ASP A 363 -8.07 -30.99 13.13
N ALA A 364 -8.50 -31.45 14.31
CA ALA A 364 -9.33 -32.60 14.57
C ALA A 364 -10.84 -32.29 14.65
N GLN A 365 -11.23 -31.01 14.79
CA GLN A 365 -12.62 -30.56 14.72
C GLN A 365 -12.96 -30.12 13.27
N GLY A 366 -14.16 -29.60 13.03
CA GLY A 366 -14.55 -29.07 11.71
C GLY A 366 -15.47 -27.86 11.84
N ASP A 367 -15.67 -27.13 10.73
CA ASP A 367 -16.29 -25.79 10.67
C ASP A 367 -17.77 -25.73 11.17
N ALA A 368 -18.35 -26.87 11.57
CA ALA A 368 -19.68 -26.94 12.19
C ALA A 368 -19.64 -27.03 13.73
N CYS A 369 -18.49 -27.38 14.31
CA CYS A 369 -18.31 -27.67 15.73
C CYS A 369 -17.01 -27.09 16.34
N ASP A 370 -16.17 -26.42 15.55
CA ASP A 370 -15.15 -25.52 16.08
C ASP A 370 -15.77 -24.15 16.46
N THR A 371 -14.90 -23.20 16.80
CA THR A 371 -15.21 -21.80 17.16
C THR A 371 -14.07 -20.85 16.76
N ASP A 372 -13.19 -21.30 15.86
CA ASP A 372 -11.92 -20.70 15.41
C ASP A 372 -11.58 -21.38 14.05
N ASP A 373 -12.55 -21.44 13.11
CA ASP A 373 -12.59 -22.37 11.95
C ASP A 373 -11.31 -22.40 11.07
N ASP A 374 -10.57 -21.29 10.99
CA ASP A 374 -9.30 -21.19 10.25
C ASP A 374 -8.03 -21.13 11.12
N GLY A 375 -8.18 -21.16 12.45
CA GLY A 375 -7.14 -21.34 13.44
C GLY A 375 -6.23 -20.13 13.70
N ASP A 376 -6.66 -18.90 13.34
CA ASP A 376 -5.86 -17.69 13.54
C ASP A 376 -5.81 -17.17 15.00
N ALA A 377 -6.72 -17.67 15.85
CA ALA A 377 -7.01 -17.29 17.24
C ALA A 377 -7.97 -16.09 17.47
N VAL A 378 -8.73 -15.70 16.45
CA VAL A 378 -9.97 -14.91 16.53
C VAL A 378 -11.16 -15.85 16.33
N LEU A 379 -12.13 -15.80 17.24
CA LEU A 379 -13.30 -16.69 17.17
C LEU A 379 -14.30 -16.15 16.14
N ASP A 380 -14.83 -16.99 15.25
CA ASP A 380 -15.75 -16.66 14.13
C ASP A 380 -16.89 -15.69 14.50
N GLY A 381 -17.47 -15.82 15.71
CA GLY A 381 -18.47 -14.87 16.23
C GLY A 381 -17.99 -13.44 16.52
N ALA A 382 -16.71 -13.14 16.28
CA ALA A 382 -16.05 -11.85 16.42
C ALA A 382 -15.00 -11.58 15.31
N ASP A 383 -14.88 -12.48 14.34
CA ASP A 383 -13.98 -12.44 13.19
C ASP A 383 -14.69 -11.78 11.99
N ASN A 384 -13.96 -11.01 11.18
CA ASN A 384 -14.43 -10.44 9.93
C ASN A 384 -14.11 -11.30 8.69
N CYS A 385 -13.21 -12.29 8.78
CA CYS A 385 -12.97 -13.31 7.75
C CYS A 385 -12.92 -14.77 8.28
N PRO A 386 -14.01 -15.32 8.87
CA PRO A 386 -14.08 -16.64 9.54
C PRO A 386 -13.57 -17.92 8.85
N LEU A 387 -13.03 -17.86 7.64
CA LEU A 387 -12.52 -19.01 6.87
C LEU A 387 -11.17 -18.70 6.19
N LEU A 388 -10.50 -17.58 6.54
CA LEU A 388 -9.36 -17.00 5.81
C LEU A 388 -8.33 -16.24 6.69
N SER A 389 -8.05 -16.74 7.90
CA SER A 389 -6.92 -16.45 8.81
C SER A 389 -6.25 -15.08 8.63
N ASN A 390 -6.78 -14.06 9.29
CA ASN A 390 -6.34 -12.67 9.27
C ASN A 390 -6.21 -12.06 10.69
N ALA A 391 -5.34 -12.65 11.53
CA ALA A 391 -5.29 -12.39 12.99
C ALA A 391 -4.93 -10.96 13.45
N ASP A 392 -4.71 -10.01 12.54
CA ASP A 392 -4.66 -8.57 12.83
C ASP A 392 -6.01 -7.86 12.65
N GLN A 393 -6.99 -8.52 12.03
CA GLN A 393 -8.37 -8.08 11.80
C GLN A 393 -8.39 -6.73 11.10
N ALA A 394 -7.65 -6.67 9.99
CA ALA A 394 -7.71 -5.56 9.06
C ALA A 394 -9.11 -5.51 8.41
N ASP A 395 -9.65 -4.30 8.40
CA ASP A 395 -10.90 -3.82 7.82
C ASP A 395 -10.60 -2.33 7.51
N VAL A 396 -10.56 -1.95 6.23
CA VAL A 396 -10.05 -0.62 5.82
C VAL A 396 -11.17 0.37 5.51
N ASP A 397 -12.37 -0.08 5.11
CA ASP A 397 -13.53 0.77 4.83
C ASP A 397 -14.58 0.83 5.99
N ASP A 398 -14.46 -0.02 7.02
CA ASP A 398 -15.42 -0.27 8.11
C ASP A 398 -16.76 -0.97 7.65
N ASP A 399 -16.79 -1.75 6.55
CA ASP A 399 -17.95 -2.59 6.13
C ASP A 399 -18.26 -3.69 7.15
N GLY A 400 -17.22 -4.40 7.58
CA GLY A 400 -17.30 -5.57 8.46
C GLY A 400 -16.95 -6.92 7.82
N LEU A 401 -16.55 -6.94 6.55
CA LEU A 401 -15.60 -7.93 6.01
C LEU A 401 -14.16 -7.52 6.38
N GLY A 402 -13.18 -8.37 6.07
CA GLY A 402 -11.77 -8.05 6.29
C GLY A 402 -10.91 -8.20 5.04
N ASN A 403 -9.74 -7.57 5.05
CA ASN A 403 -8.81 -7.43 3.90
C ASN A 403 -8.22 -8.74 3.32
N VAL A 404 -8.73 -9.91 3.73
CA VAL A 404 -8.34 -11.23 3.20
C VAL A 404 -9.54 -11.96 2.58
N CYS A 405 -10.76 -11.47 2.81
CA CYS A 405 -12.01 -12.07 2.34
C CYS A 405 -12.98 -11.08 1.66
N ASP A 406 -12.72 -9.77 1.73
CA ASP A 406 -13.31 -8.82 0.79
C ASP A 406 -12.67 -8.97 -0.62
N LEU A 407 -13.13 -8.13 -1.55
CA LEU A 407 -12.69 -8.04 -2.94
C LEU A 407 -12.55 -6.58 -3.41
N ASP A 408 -12.88 -5.59 -2.56
CA ASP A 408 -13.00 -4.15 -2.79
C ASP A 408 -12.48 -3.46 -1.51
N ASP A 409 -11.20 -3.71 -1.18
CA ASP A 409 -10.61 -3.61 0.17
C ASP A 409 -10.71 -2.23 0.87
N ASP A 410 -11.05 -1.17 0.14
CA ASP A 410 -11.25 0.19 0.65
C ASP A 410 -12.61 0.83 0.30
N GLY A 411 -13.49 0.10 -0.40
CA GLY A 411 -14.88 0.45 -0.64
C GLY A 411 -15.15 1.53 -1.70
N ASP A 412 -14.21 1.78 -2.62
CA ASP A 412 -14.40 2.72 -3.74
C ASP A 412 -15.40 2.19 -4.81
N GLY A 413 -15.53 0.86 -4.93
CA GLY A 413 -16.36 0.21 -5.95
C GLY A 413 -15.60 -0.50 -7.07
N LEU A 414 -14.29 -0.73 -6.92
CA LEU A 414 -13.41 -1.44 -7.84
C LEU A 414 -12.81 -2.67 -7.16
N GLU A 415 -12.72 -3.78 -7.89
CA GLU A 415 -12.16 -5.02 -7.32
C GLU A 415 -10.61 -4.91 -7.21
N ASP A 416 -9.97 -5.36 -6.12
CA ASP A 416 -8.50 -5.21 -5.87
C ASP A 416 -7.62 -5.71 -7.04
N GLY A 417 -8.15 -6.67 -7.82
CA GLY A 417 -7.49 -7.25 -8.98
C GLY A 417 -7.55 -6.39 -10.26
N VAL A 418 -8.21 -5.23 -10.23
CA VAL A 418 -8.24 -4.21 -11.29
C VAL A 418 -7.90 -2.80 -10.81
N ASP A 419 -7.99 -2.54 -9.51
CA ASP A 419 -7.61 -1.29 -8.86
C ASP A 419 -6.07 -1.10 -8.81
N ASN A 420 -5.61 0.15 -8.95
CA ASN A 420 -4.21 0.56 -8.82
C ASN A 420 -3.82 1.09 -7.42
N CYS A 421 -4.77 1.32 -6.52
CA CYS A 421 -4.53 1.64 -5.11
C CYS A 421 -5.41 0.85 -4.10
N PRO A 422 -5.38 -0.50 -4.03
CA PRO A 422 -6.33 -1.37 -3.28
C PRO A 422 -6.35 -1.30 -1.74
N MET A 423 -6.01 -0.15 -1.17
CA MET A 423 -5.92 0.13 0.26
C MET A 423 -6.25 1.62 0.56
N LEU A 424 -6.64 2.40 -0.45
CA LEU A 424 -6.81 3.86 -0.41
C LEU A 424 -7.70 4.40 -1.57
N ALA A 425 -9.01 4.23 -1.42
CA ALA A 425 -10.09 4.58 -2.35
C ALA A 425 -9.82 5.77 -3.31
N ASN A 426 -9.79 5.49 -4.61
CA ASN A 426 -9.51 6.43 -5.69
C ASN A 426 -10.41 6.18 -6.93
N GLU A 427 -11.71 6.54 -6.82
CA GLU A 427 -12.78 6.25 -7.81
C GLU A 427 -12.47 6.63 -9.28
N ASP A 428 -11.47 7.49 -9.52
CA ASP A 428 -11.03 7.95 -10.84
C ASP A 428 -9.85 7.18 -11.45
N GLN A 429 -9.15 6.36 -10.66
CA GLN A 429 -8.00 5.53 -11.07
C GLN A 429 -6.91 6.36 -11.75
N ALA A 430 -6.61 7.52 -11.16
CA ALA A 430 -5.52 8.38 -11.59
C ALA A 430 -4.17 7.64 -11.52
N ASN A 431 -3.32 7.87 -12.53
CA ASN A 431 -2.11 7.13 -12.83
C ASN A 431 -1.30 7.92 -13.86
N ALA A 432 -0.52 8.91 -13.43
CA ALA A 432 0.16 9.84 -14.34
C ALA A 432 1.30 9.15 -15.15
N ASP A 433 2.11 8.31 -14.50
CA ASP A 433 3.29 7.67 -15.12
C ASP A 433 3.00 6.39 -15.93
N GLY A 434 1.98 5.63 -15.55
CA GLY A 434 1.61 4.33 -16.13
C GLY A 434 2.34 3.10 -15.58
N ASP A 435 3.01 3.17 -14.42
CA ASP A 435 3.74 2.06 -13.78
C ASP A 435 2.81 0.91 -13.33
N GLY A 436 1.72 1.26 -12.64
CA GLY A 436 0.78 0.31 -12.04
C GLY A 436 0.32 0.64 -10.63
N ALA A 437 0.98 1.56 -9.92
CA ALA A 437 0.40 2.28 -8.79
C ALA A 437 -0.60 3.36 -9.26
N GLY A 438 -1.03 4.26 -8.37
CA GLY A 438 -1.85 5.42 -8.71
C GLY A 438 -1.61 6.62 -7.79
N ASP A 439 -1.97 7.81 -8.27
CA ASP A 439 -1.64 9.14 -7.69
C ASP A 439 -2.17 9.38 -6.26
N ALA A 440 -2.99 8.46 -5.74
CA ALA A 440 -3.47 8.43 -4.37
C ALA A 440 -2.52 7.68 -3.41
N CYS A 441 -1.80 6.66 -3.90
CA CYS A 441 -1.01 5.72 -3.12
C CYS A 441 0.47 5.63 -3.52
N ASP A 442 0.89 6.25 -4.62
CA ASP A 442 2.30 6.49 -4.90
C ASP A 442 2.88 7.62 -4.01
N GLY A 443 4.14 7.97 -4.24
CA GLY A 443 4.86 9.09 -3.62
C GLY A 443 5.91 9.72 -4.54
N ASP A 444 5.74 9.54 -5.85
CA ASP A 444 6.56 9.96 -7.00
C ASP A 444 5.62 9.84 -8.24
N ASP A 445 4.45 10.51 -8.17
CA ASP A 445 3.24 10.29 -8.99
C ASP A 445 3.48 10.20 -10.53
N ASP A 446 4.44 10.97 -11.08
CA ASP A 446 4.83 10.95 -12.49
C ASP A 446 6.19 10.23 -12.77
N ASN A 447 6.84 9.74 -11.71
CA ASN A 447 8.08 8.98 -11.69
C ASN A 447 9.32 9.70 -12.25
N ASP A 448 9.37 11.05 -12.19
CA ASP A 448 10.57 11.81 -12.58
C ASP A 448 11.75 11.65 -11.58
N GLY A 449 11.44 11.31 -10.32
CA GLY A 449 12.37 11.17 -9.20
C GLY A 449 12.29 12.27 -8.12
N VAL A 450 11.36 13.21 -8.23
CA VAL A 450 10.96 14.15 -7.17
C VAL A 450 9.72 13.61 -6.46
N ILE A 451 9.82 13.42 -5.14
CA ILE A 451 8.65 13.02 -4.35
C ILE A 451 7.64 14.16 -4.27
N ASP A 452 6.37 13.86 -4.51
CA ASP A 452 5.26 14.83 -4.62
C ASP A 452 5.04 15.72 -3.37
N ALA A 453 5.60 15.32 -2.23
CA ALA A 453 5.66 16.12 -1.00
C ALA A 453 6.70 17.27 -1.04
N LEU A 454 7.47 17.39 -2.12
CA LEU A 454 8.48 18.42 -2.40
C LEU A 454 8.33 19.04 -3.80
N ASP A 455 7.38 18.53 -4.59
CA ASP A 455 7.20 18.79 -6.01
C ASP A 455 6.31 20.01 -6.27
N ASP A 456 6.63 20.77 -7.32
CA ASP A 456 5.84 21.88 -7.85
C ASP A 456 4.90 21.47 -9.02
N CYS A 457 5.13 20.33 -9.69
CA CYS A 457 4.29 19.81 -10.78
C CYS A 457 3.97 18.29 -10.71
N ARG A 458 3.58 17.81 -9.52
CA ARG A 458 3.08 16.46 -9.14
C ARG A 458 2.66 15.43 -10.22
N THR A 459 2.07 15.83 -11.36
CA THR A 459 1.56 14.91 -12.40
C THR A 459 2.24 15.07 -13.77
N ASP A 460 3.22 15.97 -13.91
CA ASP A 460 3.72 16.47 -15.20
C ASP A 460 5.26 16.64 -15.25
N ALA A 461 5.98 15.66 -14.70
CA ALA A 461 7.40 15.30 -14.82
C ALA A 461 8.38 16.43 -15.23
N ASN A 462 8.88 17.17 -14.23
CA ASN A 462 9.74 18.34 -14.38
C ASN A 462 10.99 18.33 -13.46
N ALA A 463 11.78 17.25 -13.48
CA ALA A 463 12.84 16.93 -12.49
C ALA A 463 13.97 17.95 -12.24
N ASP A 464 13.97 19.12 -12.89
CA ASP A 464 14.78 20.29 -12.53
C ASP A 464 14.07 21.32 -11.63
N GLN A 465 12.75 21.24 -11.48
CA GLN A 465 11.89 21.97 -10.56
C GLN A 465 12.04 23.48 -10.76
N SER A 466 11.57 23.90 -11.93
CA SER A 466 11.58 25.28 -12.40
C SER A 466 10.23 25.93 -12.07
N ASP A 467 10.32 27.11 -11.47
CA ASP A 467 9.25 27.95 -10.92
C ASP A 467 9.73 29.39 -11.18
N VAL A 468 9.42 29.91 -12.38
CA VAL A 468 10.00 31.17 -12.90
C VAL A 468 9.53 32.39 -12.11
N ASP A 469 8.27 32.43 -11.67
CA ASP A 469 7.66 33.57 -10.98
C ASP A 469 7.76 33.51 -9.43
N GLY A 470 7.82 32.32 -8.83
CA GLY A 470 7.79 32.08 -7.39
C GLY A 470 6.40 31.92 -6.76
N ASP A 471 5.34 31.57 -7.52
CA ASP A 471 3.99 31.24 -7.01
C ASP A 471 3.99 29.87 -6.31
N GLY A 472 4.60 28.86 -6.95
CA GLY A 472 4.77 27.50 -6.45
C GLY A 472 3.85 26.44 -7.08
N ALA A 473 3.33 26.68 -8.28
CA ALA A 473 3.36 25.67 -9.34
C ALA A 473 4.70 25.80 -10.11
N GLY A 474 5.00 24.88 -11.02
CA GLY A 474 6.21 24.94 -11.85
C GLY A 474 5.93 25.07 -13.35
N ASP A 475 6.97 25.38 -14.13
CA ASP A 475 6.96 25.67 -15.58
C ASP A 475 6.49 24.49 -16.49
N ALA A 476 5.94 23.42 -15.90
CA ALA A 476 5.38 22.26 -16.62
C ALA A 476 3.88 22.11 -16.42
N CYS A 477 3.28 22.85 -15.47
CA CYS A 477 1.90 22.66 -15.02
C CYS A 477 1.16 23.94 -14.60
N ASP A 478 1.77 25.12 -14.70
CA ASP A 478 1.03 26.38 -14.67
C ASP A 478 0.22 26.61 -15.97
N GLU A 479 -0.53 27.70 -16.05
CA GLU A 479 -1.18 28.21 -17.27
C GLU A 479 -0.60 29.60 -17.68
N ASP A 480 0.37 30.16 -16.95
CA ASP A 480 0.92 31.55 -17.03
C ASP A 480 2.32 31.56 -16.35
N ASP A 481 3.30 30.81 -16.90
CA ASP A 481 4.61 30.44 -16.28
C ASP A 481 5.39 31.61 -15.62
N ASP A 482 5.18 32.86 -16.07
CA ASP A 482 5.86 34.05 -15.56
C ASP A 482 4.96 35.10 -14.86
N ASN A 483 3.65 34.81 -14.77
CA ASN A 483 2.57 35.62 -14.17
C ASN A 483 2.38 37.03 -14.76
N ASP A 484 2.72 37.29 -16.02
CA ASP A 484 2.39 38.58 -16.66
C ASP A 484 0.89 38.79 -16.92
N GLY A 485 0.14 37.70 -17.09
CA GLY A 485 -1.30 37.69 -17.39
C GLY A 485 -1.66 37.32 -18.83
N VAL A 486 -0.71 36.81 -19.61
CA VAL A 486 -0.91 36.04 -20.85
C VAL A 486 -0.59 34.57 -20.54
N SER A 487 -1.25 33.65 -21.23
CA SER A 487 -1.08 32.20 -20.99
C SER A 487 -0.16 31.62 -22.05
N ASP A 488 0.76 30.74 -21.65
CA ASP A 488 1.85 30.14 -22.45
C ASP A 488 1.45 29.64 -23.86
N VAL A 489 0.19 29.23 -24.02
CA VAL A 489 -0.38 28.77 -25.31
C VAL A 489 -0.78 29.87 -26.30
N ASP A 490 -0.91 31.10 -25.81
CA ASP A 490 -1.17 32.37 -26.52
C ASP A 490 0.02 33.36 -26.35
N ASP A 491 1.12 32.95 -25.70
CA ASP A 491 2.30 33.77 -25.34
C ASP A 491 3.50 33.54 -26.29
N ASN A 492 4.23 34.62 -26.66
CA ASN A 492 5.45 34.55 -27.47
C ASN A 492 6.77 34.60 -26.67
N CYS A 493 6.72 34.79 -25.35
CA CYS A 493 7.85 34.66 -24.40
C CYS A 493 7.46 34.04 -23.04
N PRO A 494 6.90 32.81 -22.97
CA PRO A 494 6.33 32.24 -21.72
C PRO A 494 7.15 32.34 -20.42
N LEU A 495 8.48 32.42 -20.51
CA LEU A 495 9.39 32.42 -19.35
C LEU A 495 10.00 33.82 -19.06
N VAL A 496 9.50 34.90 -19.68
CA VAL A 496 10.06 36.26 -19.60
C VAL A 496 8.97 37.36 -19.71
N PRO A 497 8.49 37.95 -18.59
CA PRO A 497 7.26 38.74 -18.55
C PRO A 497 7.22 39.90 -19.54
N ASN A 498 6.32 39.85 -20.54
CA ASN A 498 6.34 40.77 -21.68
C ASN A 498 5.01 41.51 -21.99
N ALA A 499 3.85 41.03 -21.54
CA ALA A 499 2.42 41.45 -21.47
C ALA A 499 1.80 42.36 -22.55
N GLY A 500 2.62 43.13 -23.27
CA GLY A 500 2.29 43.82 -24.50
C GLY A 500 2.35 42.89 -25.72
N GLN A 501 3.00 41.71 -25.60
CA GLN A 501 3.14 40.71 -26.68
C GLN A 501 3.62 41.37 -27.98
N LEU A 502 4.81 41.96 -27.91
CA LEU A 502 5.49 42.54 -29.06
C LEU A 502 6.26 41.43 -29.79
N ASP A 503 6.22 41.50 -31.11
CA ASP A 503 6.69 40.51 -32.10
C ASP A 503 6.99 41.35 -33.35
N THR A 504 8.21 41.86 -33.46
CA THR A 504 8.57 42.88 -34.47
C THR A 504 8.81 42.28 -35.86
N ASP A 505 9.46 41.11 -35.99
CA ASP A 505 9.64 40.43 -37.28
C ASP A 505 8.42 39.58 -37.73
N GLY A 506 7.65 39.02 -36.79
CA GLY A 506 6.48 38.17 -37.05
C GLY A 506 6.76 36.66 -37.11
N ASP A 507 7.90 36.17 -36.60
CA ASP A 507 8.26 34.75 -36.44
C ASP A 507 7.36 34.03 -35.43
N GLY A 508 7.03 34.70 -34.31
CA GLY A 508 6.24 34.17 -33.21
C GLY A 508 7.01 33.99 -31.89
N GLN A 509 8.29 34.35 -31.83
CA GLN A 509 9.00 34.73 -30.60
C GLN A 509 8.80 36.25 -30.34
N GLY A 510 9.10 36.76 -29.14
CA GLY A 510 8.84 38.17 -28.79
C GLY A 510 10.06 38.98 -28.36
N ASP A 511 10.03 40.30 -28.62
CA ASP A 511 11.11 41.31 -28.44
C ASP A 511 11.77 41.40 -27.04
N THR A 512 11.31 40.59 -26.08
CA THR A 512 11.81 40.52 -24.69
C THR A 512 12.56 39.21 -24.39
N CYS A 513 12.34 38.17 -25.21
CA CYS A 513 13.02 36.88 -25.15
C CYS A 513 13.73 36.51 -26.46
N ASP A 514 13.52 37.25 -27.55
CA ASP A 514 14.35 37.19 -28.74
C ASP A 514 15.77 37.70 -28.49
N THR A 515 16.60 37.55 -29.51
CA THR A 515 17.98 37.99 -29.61
C THR A 515 18.29 38.67 -30.95
N ASP A 516 17.33 38.76 -31.87
CA ASP A 516 17.38 39.24 -33.26
C ASP A 516 16.00 39.87 -33.56
N ASP A 517 15.58 40.87 -32.76
CA ASP A 517 14.20 41.41 -32.61
C ASP A 517 13.44 41.70 -33.94
N ASP A 518 14.13 42.07 -35.02
CA ASP A 518 13.54 42.36 -36.34
C ASP A 518 13.86 41.33 -37.45
N GLY A 519 14.59 40.27 -37.10
CA GLY A 519 14.86 39.11 -37.95
C GLY A 519 15.84 39.34 -39.10
N ASP A 520 16.62 40.43 -39.12
CA ASP A 520 17.59 40.68 -40.19
C ASP A 520 18.83 39.73 -40.17
N GLY A 521 19.16 39.19 -38.98
CA GLY A 521 20.34 38.36 -38.75
C GLY A 521 21.46 39.02 -37.93
N VAL A 522 21.26 40.22 -37.39
CA VAL A 522 22.15 40.89 -36.44
C VAL A 522 21.51 40.90 -35.05
N THR A 523 22.23 40.33 -34.07
CA THR A 523 21.66 40.18 -32.73
C THR A 523 21.71 41.48 -31.91
N ASP A 524 20.60 41.83 -31.24
CA ASP A 524 20.37 43.01 -30.38
C ASP A 524 21.60 43.55 -29.63
N GLY A 525 22.39 42.66 -29.04
CA GLY A 525 23.52 43.00 -28.19
C GLY A 525 24.72 43.62 -28.92
N VAL A 526 24.65 43.71 -30.25
CA VAL A 526 25.59 44.42 -31.13
C VAL A 526 24.88 45.25 -32.20
N ASP A 527 23.55 45.30 -32.17
CA ASP A 527 22.71 45.96 -33.16
C ASP A 527 22.53 47.44 -32.83
N ASN A 528 22.66 48.32 -33.82
CA ASN A 528 22.39 49.75 -33.71
C ASN A 528 20.95 50.18 -34.07
N CYS A 529 20.14 49.32 -34.70
CA CYS A 529 18.73 49.55 -35.03
C CYS A 529 17.81 48.36 -34.71
N ARG A 530 17.81 47.89 -33.45
CA ARG A 530 17.09 46.72 -32.89
C ARG A 530 15.64 46.44 -33.37
N THR A 531 14.94 47.37 -34.00
CA THR A 531 13.55 47.19 -34.46
C THR A 531 13.32 47.45 -35.95
N ASP A 532 14.37 47.77 -36.71
CA ASP A 532 14.27 48.37 -38.05
C ASP A 532 15.35 47.83 -39.04
N ALA A 533 15.42 46.51 -39.15
CA ALA A 533 16.13 45.62 -40.07
C ALA A 533 17.12 46.29 -41.05
N ASN A 534 18.39 46.40 -40.64
CA ASN A 534 19.42 47.23 -41.27
C ASN A 534 20.72 46.52 -41.70
N SER A 535 20.83 45.17 -41.53
CA SER A 535 21.92 44.17 -41.61
C SER A 535 23.32 44.47 -42.21
N GLY A 536 23.48 45.56 -42.96
CA GLY A 536 24.75 46.22 -43.19
C GLY A 536 25.32 46.95 -41.98
N GLN A 537 24.49 47.32 -40.99
CA GLN A 537 24.87 48.05 -39.77
C GLN A 537 25.68 49.31 -40.09
N ALA A 538 25.04 50.22 -40.83
CA ALA A 538 25.57 51.55 -41.10
C ALA A 538 25.25 52.49 -39.93
N ASP A 539 26.17 53.44 -39.72
CA ASP A 539 26.32 54.33 -38.54
C ASP A 539 27.17 55.50 -39.06
N SER A 540 26.53 56.44 -39.75
CA SER A 540 27.22 57.44 -40.59
C SER A 540 27.91 58.55 -39.79
N ASP A 541 27.33 59.02 -38.67
CA ASP A 541 27.99 59.97 -37.75
C ASP A 541 28.92 59.29 -36.70
N GLY A 542 28.55 58.09 -36.23
CA GLY A 542 29.27 57.36 -35.18
C GLY A 542 28.73 57.52 -33.75
N ASP A 543 27.49 57.97 -33.54
CA ASP A 543 26.78 58.02 -32.26
C ASP A 543 26.56 56.61 -31.68
N GLY A 544 26.16 55.67 -32.54
CA GLY A 544 25.80 54.29 -32.19
C GLY A 544 24.29 53.98 -32.22
N LEU A 545 23.46 54.90 -32.71
CA LEU A 545 22.29 54.56 -33.52
C LEU A 545 22.75 54.13 -34.93
N GLY A 546 21.84 53.98 -35.89
CA GLY A 546 22.18 53.62 -37.25
C GLY A 546 21.25 54.22 -38.29
N ASP A 547 21.75 54.33 -39.51
CA ASP A 547 21.13 54.98 -40.67
C ASP A 547 19.66 54.57 -40.94
N ALA A 548 19.24 53.37 -40.51
CA ALA A 548 17.86 52.88 -40.70
C ALA A 548 16.86 53.31 -39.61
N CYS A 549 17.32 53.90 -38.51
CA CYS A 549 16.52 54.21 -37.32
C CYS A 549 16.90 55.51 -36.59
N ASP A 550 17.85 56.28 -37.11
CA ASP A 550 18.00 57.69 -36.74
C ASP A 550 16.97 58.57 -37.49
N ASP A 551 16.85 59.83 -37.08
CA ASP A 551 16.10 60.89 -37.79
C ASP A 551 17.07 62.03 -38.25
N ASP A 552 18.39 61.85 -38.09
CA ASP A 552 19.52 62.81 -38.19
C ASP A 552 20.79 62.01 -38.59
N GLU A 553 20.76 61.27 -39.71
CA GLU A 553 21.71 60.16 -40.05
C GLU A 553 23.21 60.54 -39.99
N ASP A 554 23.57 61.81 -40.23
CA ASP A 554 24.95 62.29 -40.25
C ASP A 554 25.38 63.17 -39.05
N GLY A 555 24.43 63.52 -38.18
CA GLY A 555 24.66 64.22 -36.91
C GLY A 555 24.98 65.72 -37.02
N ASP A 556 24.71 66.38 -38.14
CA ASP A 556 24.83 67.85 -38.24
C ASP A 556 23.78 68.63 -37.42
N GLY A 557 22.62 68.02 -37.16
CA GLY A 557 21.51 68.59 -36.38
C GLY A 557 20.36 69.21 -37.20
N ILE A 558 20.33 69.02 -38.51
CA ILE A 558 19.14 69.00 -39.36
C ILE A 558 18.50 67.59 -39.25
N LEU A 559 17.28 67.40 -39.76
CA LEU A 559 16.63 66.06 -39.78
C LEU A 559 16.49 65.62 -41.23
N ASP A 560 16.54 64.32 -41.51
CA ASP A 560 16.51 63.78 -42.89
C ASP A 560 15.27 64.22 -43.72
N GLU A 561 14.17 64.64 -43.06
CA GLU A 561 12.97 65.17 -43.76
C GLU A 561 13.06 66.65 -44.20
N ASP A 562 14.04 67.39 -43.69
CA ASP A 562 14.31 68.83 -43.94
C ASP A 562 15.74 69.07 -44.52
N ASP A 563 16.56 68.02 -44.69
CA ASP A 563 17.97 68.03 -45.13
C ASP A 563 18.14 67.82 -46.66
N ASN A 564 19.18 68.42 -47.27
CA ASN A 564 19.61 68.18 -48.65
C ASN A 564 20.84 67.26 -48.82
N CYS A 565 21.55 66.85 -47.76
CA CYS A 565 22.70 65.94 -47.85
C CYS A 565 22.73 64.69 -46.96
N VAL A 566 21.75 64.43 -46.07
CA VAL A 566 21.37 63.22 -45.28
C VAL A 566 22.50 62.32 -44.74
N HIS A 567 23.43 61.86 -45.58
CA HIS A 567 24.57 61.02 -45.22
C HIS A 567 25.92 61.78 -45.17
N GLN A 568 25.94 63.12 -45.22
CA GLN A 568 27.19 63.91 -45.22
C GLN A 568 27.06 65.36 -44.67
N PRO A 569 27.63 65.66 -43.47
CA PRO A 569 27.25 66.84 -42.67
C PRO A 569 27.45 68.19 -43.35
N ASN A 570 26.41 69.03 -43.35
CA ASN A 570 26.41 70.35 -44.00
C ASN A 570 25.59 71.43 -43.24
N ASP A 571 26.02 71.82 -42.03
CA ASP A 571 25.34 72.76 -41.07
C ASP A 571 24.68 74.02 -41.70
N ASP A 572 25.16 74.48 -42.86
CA ASP A 572 24.69 75.69 -43.55
C ASP A 572 23.75 75.44 -44.74
N GLN A 573 23.54 74.18 -45.15
CA GLN A 573 22.60 73.71 -46.17
C GLN A 573 22.76 74.51 -47.47
N GLN A 574 23.99 74.53 -47.99
CA GLN A 574 24.29 75.13 -49.28
C GLN A 574 23.73 74.25 -50.42
N ASP A 575 23.26 74.94 -51.45
CA ASP A 575 22.53 74.47 -52.63
C ASP A 575 22.81 75.56 -53.68
N SER A 576 23.91 75.38 -54.42
CA SER A 576 24.52 76.43 -55.26
C SER A 576 23.84 76.62 -56.62
N ASP A 577 23.34 75.55 -57.26
CA ASP A 577 22.57 75.61 -58.51
C ASP A 577 21.05 75.86 -58.26
N GLY A 578 20.48 75.21 -57.24
CA GLY A 578 19.05 75.20 -56.93
C GLY A 578 18.28 73.91 -57.27
N ASP A 579 18.94 72.76 -57.49
CA ASP A 579 18.33 71.44 -57.76
C ASP A 579 17.57 70.90 -56.53
N GLY A 580 18.28 70.79 -55.41
CA GLY A 580 17.79 70.22 -54.14
C GLY A 580 18.59 69.03 -53.59
N GLU A 581 19.66 68.58 -54.24
CA GLU A 581 20.84 68.01 -53.57
C GLU A 581 21.62 69.17 -52.88
N GLY A 582 22.85 68.97 -52.40
CA GLY A 582 23.62 70.04 -51.73
C GLY A 582 25.11 69.93 -51.94
N ASP A 583 25.82 71.07 -51.88
CA ASP A 583 27.22 71.19 -52.34
C ASP A 583 28.19 70.10 -51.77
N PRO A 584 28.03 69.59 -50.53
CA PRO A 584 28.92 68.52 -50.06
C PRO A 584 28.63 67.13 -50.66
N CYS A 585 27.40 66.85 -51.11
CA CYS A 585 26.96 65.54 -51.59
C CYS A 585 26.68 65.48 -53.10
N ASP A 586 26.50 66.63 -53.76
CA ASP A 586 26.48 66.73 -55.22
C ASP A 586 27.88 66.43 -55.82
N ASN A 587 27.97 66.46 -57.15
CA ASN A 587 29.16 66.14 -57.95
C ASN A 587 29.29 67.07 -59.18
N ASP A 588 28.43 68.09 -59.33
CA ASP A 588 28.40 69.13 -60.38
C ASP A 588 27.77 70.40 -59.74
N ASP A 589 28.43 70.94 -58.70
CA ASP A 589 27.96 71.97 -57.73
C ASP A 589 27.29 73.25 -58.33
N ASP A 590 27.34 73.47 -59.65
CA ASP A 590 26.66 74.59 -60.32
C ASP A 590 25.93 74.28 -61.66
N ASP A 591 25.70 72.98 -61.99
CA ASP A 591 24.93 72.45 -63.15
C ASP A 591 25.45 72.93 -64.52
N ASP A 592 26.77 72.84 -64.75
CA ASP A 592 27.43 73.34 -65.98
C ASP A 592 27.80 72.24 -67.01
N GLU A 593 27.70 70.97 -66.61
CA GLU A 593 28.18 69.74 -67.28
C GLU A 593 29.66 69.33 -66.99
N VAL A 594 30.33 69.89 -65.96
CA VAL A 594 31.69 69.52 -65.49
C VAL A 594 31.70 69.09 -64.01
N GLU A 595 32.01 67.82 -63.74
CA GLU A 595 32.08 67.29 -62.36
C GLU A 595 33.17 68.01 -61.52
N ASP A 596 32.88 68.49 -60.29
CA ASP A 596 33.76 69.37 -59.47
C ASP A 596 35.17 68.83 -59.17
N ARG A 597 35.36 67.52 -59.28
CA ARG A 597 36.66 66.82 -59.23
C ARG A 597 37.53 66.97 -60.50
N GLU A 598 36.97 67.53 -61.57
CA GLU A 598 37.61 67.90 -62.85
C GLU A 598 37.41 69.40 -63.18
N ASP A 599 36.55 70.12 -62.45
CA ASP A 599 36.34 71.57 -62.54
C ASP A 599 37.45 72.39 -61.82
N ASN A 600 37.73 73.59 -62.34
CA ASN A 600 38.58 74.62 -61.76
C ASN A 600 37.80 75.78 -61.07
N CYS A 601 36.46 75.80 -61.14
CA CYS A 601 35.58 76.78 -60.49
C CYS A 601 34.26 76.23 -59.88
N PRO A 602 34.23 75.13 -59.07
CA PRO A 602 33.01 74.40 -58.63
C PRO A 602 31.72 75.13 -58.24
N PHE A 603 31.76 76.42 -57.90
CA PHE A 603 30.60 77.20 -57.47
C PHE A 603 30.28 78.38 -58.41
N THR A 604 30.83 78.43 -59.64
CA THR A 604 30.66 79.50 -60.64
C THR A 604 30.84 79.03 -62.11
N ALA A 605 29.90 78.23 -62.60
CA ALA A 605 29.68 77.72 -63.96
C ALA A 605 30.52 78.35 -65.09
N ASN A 606 31.47 77.58 -65.60
CA ASN A 606 32.40 77.89 -66.68
C ASN A 606 32.72 76.66 -67.57
N PRO A 607 31.79 76.19 -68.43
CA PRO A 607 31.92 74.90 -69.13
C PRO A 607 33.07 74.83 -70.15
N GLU A 608 33.66 75.98 -70.46
CA GLU A 608 34.86 76.11 -71.28
C GLU A 608 36.16 75.74 -70.53
N GLN A 609 36.19 75.80 -69.20
CA GLN A 609 37.33 75.46 -68.32
C GLN A 609 38.63 76.20 -68.70
N ASP A 610 38.50 77.49 -69.00
CA ASP A 610 39.64 78.38 -69.24
C ASP A 610 40.38 78.68 -67.91
N ASP A 611 41.72 78.67 -67.98
CA ASP A 611 42.74 78.83 -66.93
C ASP A 611 43.99 79.35 -67.65
N VAL A 612 44.17 80.68 -67.65
CA VAL A 612 45.18 81.34 -68.50
C VAL A 612 46.60 81.30 -67.92
N ASP A 613 46.77 81.43 -66.61
CA ASP A 613 48.10 81.38 -65.95
C ASP A 613 48.59 79.95 -65.63
N GLY A 614 47.68 79.00 -65.39
CA GLY A 614 47.97 77.60 -65.07
C GLY A 614 48.14 77.27 -63.58
N ASP A 615 47.63 78.10 -62.65
CA ASP A 615 47.54 77.86 -61.20
C ASP A 615 46.60 76.68 -60.87
N GLY A 616 45.50 76.56 -61.63
CA GLY A 616 44.45 75.56 -61.45
C GLY A 616 43.16 76.07 -60.78
N LEU A 617 43.02 77.39 -60.65
CA LEU A 617 41.74 78.10 -60.52
C LEU A 617 41.29 78.56 -61.91
N GLY A 618 39.99 78.64 -62.19
CA GLY A 618 39.51 79.11 -63.49
C GLY A 618 39.25 80.60 -63.59
N ASP A 619 39.36 81.15 -64.80
CA ASP A 619 39.15 82.57 -65.13
C ASP A 619 37.82 83.14 -64.59
N ALA A 620 36.79 82.29 -64.47
CA ALA A 620 35.43 82.68 -64.07
C ALA A 620 35.25 82.92 -62.56
N CYS A 621 36.05 82.26 -61.73
CA CYS A 621 36.06 82.41 -60.26
C CYS A 621 37.31 83.13 -59.73
N GLU A 622 38.33 83.30 -60.58
CA GLU A 622 39.42 84.27 -60.42
C GLU A 622 38.95 85.72 -60.71
N GLY A 623 39.88 86.58 -61.13
CA GLY A 623 39.75 88.01 -61.37
C GLY A 623 41.12 88.70 -61.39
N ASP A 624 42.13 87.99 -61.93
CA ASP A 624 43.56 88.30 -62.12
C ASP A 624 44.13 87.25 -63.12
N ALA A 625 43.37 86.94 -64.18
CA ALA A 625 43.37 85.64 -64.89
C ALA A 625 44.70 85.19 -65.53
N ASP A 626 45.62 86.10 -65.84
CA ASP A 626 46.93 85.76 -66.39
C ASP A 626 48.08 85.74 -65.35
N GLY A 627 47.76 86.09 -64.10
CA GLY A 627 48.70 86.03 -62.97
C GLY A 627 49.78 87.11 -62.93
N ASP A 628 49.75 88.15 -63.79
CA ASP A 628 50.74 89.25 -63.74
C ASP A 628 50.62 90.12 -62.44
N GLY A 629 49.44 90.09 -61.80
CA GLY A 629 49.11 90.82 -60.58
C GLY A 629 48.26 92.08 -60.78
N TRP A 630 47.76 92.31 -62.00
CA TRP A 630 46.75 93.29 -62.36
C TRP A 630 45.44 92.59 -62.77
N ARG A 631 44.55 92.43 -61.79
CA ARG A 631 43.12 92.13 -61.99
C ARG A 631 42.54 92.69 -63.30
N ASP A 632 41.98 91.82 -64.13
CA ASP A 632 41.49 92.06 -65.50
C ASP A 632 40.62 93.33 -65.73
N PRO A 633 39.85 93.88 -64.77
CA PRO A 633 39.15 95.16 -64.99
C PRO A 633 40.05 96.41 -64.92
N GLU A 634 41.33 96.24 -64.58
CA GLU A 634 42.32 97.27 -64.30
C GLU A 634 43.65 97.10 -65.08
N ASP A 635 43.75 96.05 -65.89
CA ASP A 635 44.85 95.67 -66.80
C ASP A 635 44.63 96.17 -68.24
N ASN A 636 45.71 96.31 -69.02
CA ASN A 636 45.73 96.59 -70.45
C ASN A 636 46.02 95.38 -71.37
N CYS A 637 46.35 94.19 -70.83
CA CYS A 637 46.42 92.92 -71.55
C CYS A 637 45.83 91.69 -70.78
N PRO A 638 44.52 91.68 -70.39
CA PRO A 638 43.89 90.67 -69.50
C PRO A 638 44.08 89.16 -69.72
N ASP A 639 44.71 88.75 -70.82
CA ASP A 639 44.95 87.37 -71.21
C ASP A 639 46.46 87.08 -71.51
N VAL A 640 47.39 88.02 -71.24
CA VAL A 640 48.80 88.01 -71.73
C VAL A 640 49.79 88.72 -70.75
N PRO A 641 50.51 87.96 -69.89
CA PRO A 641 51.18 88.53 -68.71
C PRO A 641 52.20 89.64 -68.97
N ASN A 642 52.00 90.81 -68.35
CA ASN A 642 52.79 92.00 -68.64
C ASN A 642 53.01 92.96 -67.43
N ASP A 643 53.59 92.49 -66.31
CA ASP A 643 53.68 93.18 -64.98
C ASP A 643 53.95 94.70 -65.01
N GLU A 644 54.77 95.14 -65.98
CA GLU A 644 55.23 96.52 -66.14
C GLU A 644 54.19 97.46 -66.78
N GLN A 645 53.09 96.92 -67.34
CA GLN A 645 51.93 97.63 -67.92
C GLN A 645 52.36 98.74 -68.89
N VAL A 646 53.25 98.38 -69.83
CA VAL A 646 53.77 99.31 -70.85
C VAL A 646 52.72 99.48 -71.94
N ASP A 647 52.51 100.72 -72.35
CA ASP A 647 51.57 101.21 -73.36
C ASP A 647 52.29 102.41 -74.00
N PHE A 648 52.96 102.17 -75.13
CA PHE A 648 53.95 103.09 -75.69
C PHE A 648 53.33 104.22 -76.54
N ASP A 649 52.29 103.95 -77.32
CA ASP A 649 51.54 104.99 -78.07
C ASP A 649 50.50 105.74 -77.21
N GLY A 650 49.91 105.08 -76.20
CA GLY A 650 48.90 105.64 -75.30
C GLY A 650 47.44 105.37 -75.69
N ASP A 651 47.15 104.38 -76.54
CA ASP A 651 45.81 103.88 -76.93
C ASP A 651 45.05 103.25 -75.76
N GLY A 652 45.76 102.47 -74.93
CA GLY A 652 45.23 101.72 -73.80
C GLY A 652 45.21 100.20 -73.95
N LEU A 653 45.77 99.65 -75.03
CA LEU A 653 46.26 98.28 -75.15
C LEU A 653 47.72 98.21 -74.66
N GLY A 654 48.19 97.06 -74.16
CA GLY A 654 49.58 96.93 -73.70
C GLY A 654 50.55 96.43 -74.76
N ASP A 655 51.82 96.86 -74.67
CA ASP A 655 52.97 96.50 -75.54
C ASP A 655 53.19 94.98 -75.75
N ALA A 656 52.57 94.13 -74.91
CA ALA A 656 52.65 92.67 -74.95
C ALA A 656 51.54 92.01 -75.78
N CYS A 657 50.37 92.66 -75.89
CA CYS A 657 49.21 92.20 -76.66
C CYS A 657 48.86 93.11 -77.85
N ASP A 658 49.65 94.15 -78.11
CA ASP A 658 49.53 95.06 -79.26
C ASP A 658 50.41 94.66 -80.46
N ASP A 659 49.85 94.89 -81.66
CA ASP A 659 50.45 94.61 -82.97
C ASP A 659 51.16 95.85 -83.58
N ASP A 660 50.93 97.10 -83.11
CA ASP A 660 51.36 98.38 -83.72
C ASP A 660 51.91 99.34 -82.62
N ARG A 661 52.96 98.92 -81.89
CA ARG A 661 53.32 99.37 -80.52
C ARG A 661 53.41 100.88 -80.33
N ASP A 662 53.87 101.63 -81.33
CA ASP A 662 54.06 103.09 -81.21
C ASP A 662 53.07 103.93 -82.04
N GLY A 663 52.05 103.28 -82.63
CA GLY A 663 50.93 103.94 -83.30
C GLY A 663 51.28 104.64 -84.61
N ASP A 664 52.43 104.31 -85.19
CA ASP A 664 52.92 104.73 -86.51
C ASP A 664 51.97 104.31 -87.64
N GLY A 665 51.42 103.10 -87.55
CA GLY A 665 50.60 102.46 -88.59
C GLY A 665 51.33 101.34 -89.35
N LEU A 666 52.45 100.84 -88.82
CA LEU A 666 53.23 99.72 -89.32
C LEU A 666 53.25 98.62 -88.24
N PRO A 667 52.86 97.37 -88.55
CA PRO A 667 52.92 96.29 -87.58
C PRO A 667 54.34 96.01 -87.08
N ASN A 668 54.46 95.60 -85.82
CA ASN A 668 55.70 95.27 -85.11
C ASN A 668 56.64 94.27 -85.83
N ASP A 669 56.17 93.54 -86.86
CA ASP A 669 56.95 92.61 -87.69
C ASP A 669 57.25 93.09 -89.13
N GLU A 670 56.72 94.24 -89.55
CA GLU A 670 57.04 94.93 -90.82
C GLU A 670 57.76 96.30 -90.62
N ASP A 671 57.95 96.75 -89.38
CA ASP A 671 58.64 98.00 -89.00
C ASP A 671 60.13 97.80 -88.65
N GLY A 672 60.99 98.72 -89.11
CA GLY A 672 62.42 98.79 -88.78
C GLY A 672 62.74 99.39 -87.40
N CYS A 673 61.82 100.14 -86.78
CA CYS A 673 61.99 100.71 -85.44
C CYS A 673 60.74 100.51 -84.52
N PRO A 674 60.36 99.27 -84.09
CA PRO A 674 59.10 98.92 -83.38
C PRO A 674 58.89 99.46 -81.93
N ALA A 675 59.35 100.68 -81.69
CA ALA A 675 59.21 101.52 -80.49
C ALA A 675 59.69 102.98 -80.73
N VAL A 676 59.86 103.43 -81.99
CA VAL A 676 60.32 104.79 -82.37
C VAL A 676 59.70 105.27 -83.71
N SER A 677 58.36 105.30 -83.80
CA SER A 677 57.52 105.83 -84.88
C SER A 677 58.25 106.65 -85.97
N ASP A 678 58.59 105.99 -87.08
CA ASP A 678 59.02 106.60 -88.35
C ASP A 678 58.18 106.10 -89.55
N PRO A 679 57.02 106.75 -89.83
CA PRO A 679 56.12 106.30 -90.89
C PRO A 679 56.67 106.47 -92.31
N ASP A 680 57.85 107.09 -92.48
CA ASP A 680 58.54 107.20 -93.77
C ASP A 680 59.66 106.14 -93.93
N GLN A 681 60.05 105.41 -92.86
CA GLN A 681 61.02 104.30 -92.81
C GLN A 681 62.33 104.59 -93.56
N HIS A 682 63.16 105.47 -93.00
CA HIS A 682 64.48 105.74 -93.55
C HIS A 682 65.52 104.73 -93.03
N ASP A 683 66.32 104.21 -93.95
CA ASP A 683 67.41 103.24 -93.77
C ASP A 683 68.48 103.62 -94.81
N LEU A 684 69.56 104.26 -94.37
CA LEU A 684 70.57 104.89 -95.23
C LEU A 684 71.67 103.92 -95.71
N ASP A 685 72.08 102.96 -94.88
CA ASP A 685 73.11 101.96 -95.19
C ASP A 685 72.55 100.65 -95.81
N GLY A 686 71.36 100.20 -95.38
CA GLY A 686 70.70 98.98 -95.83
C GLY A 686 70.77 97.77 -94.89
N ASP A 687 71.13 97.96 -93.61
CA ASP A 687 71.20 96.95 -92.53
C ASP A 687 69.83 96.31 -92.26
N GLY A 688 68.80 97.14 -92.05
CA GLY A 688 67.44 96.72 -91.67
C GLY A 688 66.94 97.28 -90.33
N LEU A 689 67.77 97.98 -89.56
CA LEU A 689 67.33 99.05 -88.66
C LEU A 689 66.99 100.32 -89.48
N GLY A 690 66.24 101.24 -88.89
CA GLY A 690 66.02 102.57 -89.48
C GLY A 690 66.85 103.65 -88.80
N ASP A 691 67.24 104.70 -89.53
CA ASP A 691 68.03 105.85 -89.04
C ASP A 691 67.57 106.37 -87.64
N PRO A 692 66.26 106.44 -87.31
CA PRO A 692 65.80 106.92 -86.00
C PRO A 692 66.10 105.99 -84.80
N CYS A 693 66.50 104.74 -85.05
CA CYS A 693 66.86 103.75 -84.03
C CYS A 693 68.21 103.05 -84.26
N ASP A 694 68.99 103.44 -85.28
CA ASP A 694 70.40 103.05 -85.45
C ASP A 694 71.34 103.94 -84.62
N ASP A 695 72.61 103.54 -84.51
CA ASP A 695 73.74 104.27 -83.93
C ASP A 695 74.83 104.62 -85.00
N ASP A 696 74.74 104.16 -86.26
CA ASP A 696 75.79 104.24 -87.32
C ASP A 696 75.20 104.47 -88.75
N ASP A 697 74.39 105.53 -88.94
CA ASP A 697 73.48 105.80 -90.08
C ASP A 697 74.01 105.43 -91.49
N ASP A 698 75.30 105.60 -91.79
CA ASP A 698 75.85 105.37 -93.14
C ASP A 698 76.74 104.12 -93.31
N GLY A 699 76.86 103.28 -92.27
CA GLY A 699 77.50 101.95 -92.33
C GLY A 699 79.03 101.97 -92.42
N ASP A 700 79.65 103.12 -92.12
CA ASP A 700 81.08 103.36 -92.12
C ASP A 700 81.86 102.54 -91.07
N GLN A 701 81.21 102.21 -89.93
CA GLN A 701 81.78 101.72 -88.65
C GLN A 701 82.28 102.82 -87.70
N VAL A 702 81.79 104.06 -87.84
CA VAL A 702 82.02 105.17 -86.92
C VAL A 702 80.67 105.74 -86.47
N ALA A 703 80.07 105.08 -85.49
CA ALA A 703 78.79 105.47 -84.90
C ALA A 703 78.59 107.00 -84.72
N ASP A 704 77.45 107.49 -85.19
CA ASP A 704 77.00 108.86 -85.45
C ASP A 704 77.52 109.94 -84.50
N THR A 705 77.55 109.61 -83.21
CA THR A 705 78.01 110.47 -82.12
C THR A 705 79.52 110.79 -82.14
N GLN A 706 80.28 110.16 -83.04
CA GLN A 706 81.75 110.25 -83.15
C GLN A 706 82.24 110.56 -84.58
N ASP A 707 81.38 110.46 -85.59
CA ASP A 707 81.71 110.77 -86.98
C ASP A 707 81.72 112.30 -87.24
N ASN A 708 82.64 112.74 -88.10
CA ASN A 708 82.73 114.09 -88.63
C ASN A 708 82.01 114.30 -89.98
N CYS A 709 81.46 113.25 -90.60
CA CYS A 709 80.51 113.28 -91.72
C CYS A 709 79.38 112.20 -91.62
N PRO A 710 78.52 112.15 -90.56
CA PRO A 710 77.55 111.06 -90.22
C PRO A 710 76.47 110.63 -91.24
N GLN A 711 76.62 110.93 -92.51
CA GLN A 711 75.69 110.67 -93.61
C GLN A 711 76.44 110.46 -94.96
N VAL A 712 77.79 110.38 -94.93
CA VAL A 712 78.72 110.35 -96.08
C VAL A 712 80.01 109.54 -95.78
N ALA A 713 79.86 108.31 -95.31
CA ALA A 713 80.86 107.26 -95.09
C ALA A 713 82.33 107.59 -95.45
N ASN A 714 83.12 107.89 -94.43
CA ASN A 714 84.54 108.23 -94.49
C ASN A 714 85.39 107.54 -93.39
N PRO A 715 85.59 106.19 -93.39
CA PRO A 715 86.04 105.42 -92.22
C PRO A 715 87.47 105.71 -91.72
N GLU A 716 88.23 106.52 -92.45
CA GLU A 716 89.56 106.97 -92.05
C GLU A 716 89.52 108.29 -91.25
N GLN A 717 88.35 108.96 -91.19
CA GLN A 717 88.03 110.14 -90.38
C GLN A 717 89.04 111.27 -90.55
N GLU A 718 89.49 111.49 -91.79
CA GLU A 718 90.44 112.54 -92.14
C GLU A 718 89.76 113.93 -92.01
N ASP A 719 90.50 114.85 -91.38
CA ASP A 719 90.13 116.23 -91.02
C ASP A 719 91.45 117.01 -91.07
N ALA A 720 91.79 117.54 -92.25
CA ALA A 720 93.11 118.11 -92.53
C ALA A 720 93.35 119.46 -91.85
N ASP A 721 92.29 120.27 -91.67
CA ASP A 721 92.37 121.61 -91.08
C ASP A 721 92.12 121.64 -89.55
N GLY A 722 91.41 120.64 -89.01
CA GLY A 722 91.06 120.48 -87.60
C GLY A 722 89.81 121.25 -87.16
N ASP A 723 88.88 121.55 -88.08
CA ASP A 723 87.58 122.21 -87.85
C ASP A 723 86.56 121.29 -87.15
N GLY A 724 86.61 119.98 -87.42
CA GLY A 724 85.68 118.98 -86.91
C GLY A 724 84.58 118.56 -87.90
N VAL A 725 84.74 118.88 -89.18
CA VAL A 725 84.01 118.33 -90.33
C VAL A 725 85.02 117.55 -91.17
N GLY A 726 84.69 116.33 -91.60
CA GLY A 726 85.66 115.49 -92.32
C GLY A 726 85.96 115.98 -93.74
N ASP A 727 87.15 115.70 -94.25
CA ASP A 727 87.60 116.07 -95.61
C ASP A 727 86.66 115.51 -96.70
N ALA A 728 85.95 114.41 -96.41
CA ALA A 728 84.93 113.82 -97.28
C ALA A 728 83.69 114.70 -97.47
N CYS A 729 83.40 115.61 -96.53
CA CYS A 729 82.28 116.54 -96.57
C CYS A 729 82.67 118.04 -96.44
N GLY A 730 83.95 118.37 -96.22
CA GLY A 730 84.52 119.73 -96.16
C GLY A 730 85.49 120.05 -97.31
N GLY A 731 85.06 120.84 -98.30
CA GLY A 731 85.83 121.11 -99.54
C GLY A 731 86.55 122.47 -99.61
N ASP A 732 87.57 122.67 -98.78
CA ASP A 732 88.60 123.75 -98.81
C ASP A 732 89.78 123.27 -97.92
N SER A 733 90.34 122.09 -98.21
CA SER A 733 91.05 121.22 -97.24
C SER A 733 92.32 121.79 -96.60
N ASP A 734 92.96 122.81 -97.20
CA ASP A 734 94.17 123.44 -96.65
C ASP A 734 93.96 124.87 -96.09
N LEU A 735 92.74 125.42 -96.24
CA LEU A 735 92.33 126.78 -95.89
C LEU A 735 93.16 127.92 -96.50
N ASP A 736 93.79 127.70 -97.66
CA ASP A 736 94.32 128.73 -98.56
C ASP A 736 93.24 129.78 -98.91
N GLY A 737 92.02 129.28 -99.17
CA GLY A 737 90.88 130.03 -99.71
C GLY A 737 90.64 129.81 -101.20
N VAL A 738 91.15 128.71 -101.75
CA VAL A 738 90.88 128.18 -103.09
C VAL A 738 90.35 126.74 -102.92
N PRO A 739 89.05 126.48 -103.16
CA PRO A 739 88.50 125.14 -103.01
C PRO A 739 89.18 124.11 -103.92
N ASP A 740 89.40 122.92 -103.39
CA ASP A 740 90.17 121.78 -103.93
C ASP A 740 89.89 121.47 -105.41
N GLU A 741 88.62 121.60 -105.86
CA GLU A 741 88.25 121.42 -107.28
C GLU A 741 88.90 122.43 -108.25
N SER A 742 89.54 123.48 -107.72
CA SER A 742 90.18 124.59 -108.42
C SER A 742 91.62 124.85 -108.00
N ASP A 743 92.16 124.11 -107.03
CA ASP A 743 93.53 124.28 -106.52
C ASP A 743 94.56 123.45 -107.32
N ASN A 744 95.81 123.92 -107.41
CA ASN A 744 96.95 123.20 -107.99
C ASN A 744 97.97 122.66 -106.97
N CYS A 745 97.75 122.85 -105.66
CA CYS A 745 98.28 122.06 -104.54
C CYS A 745 97.22 121.95 -103.42
N PRO A 746 96.13 121.17 -103.59
CA PRO A 746 94.98 121.14 -102.65
C PRO A 746 95.27 120.87 -101.16
N ASP A 747 96.44 120.32 -100.83
CA ASP A 747 96.87 119.97 -99.47
C ASP A 747 98.00 120.87 -98.92
N ASP A 748 98.45 121.90 -99.67
CA ASP A 748 99.75 122.57 -99.43
C ASP A 748 99.70 124.10 -99.75
N PRO A 749 99.31 124.97 -98.77
CA PRO A 749 98.77 126.33 -99.01
C PRO A 749 99.59 127.26 -99.90
N ASN A 750 99.01 127.68 -101.03
CA ASN A 750 99.71 128.37 -102.10
C ASN A 750 99.08 129.67 -102.71
N PRO A 751 98.37 130.59 -102.00
CA PRO A 751 97.21 131.39 -102.52
C PRO A 751 97.40 132.35 -103.71
N GLY A 752 98.57 132.38 -104.31
CA GLY A 752 98.84 132.94 -105.63
C GLY A 752 98.57 131.98 -106.80
N GLN A 753 98.49 130.65 -106.57
CA GLN A 753 98.37 129.62 -107.62
C GLN A 753 99.47 129.78 -108.70
N ASP A 754 100.71 130.05 -108.24
CA ASP A 754 101.87 130.26 -109.10
C ASP A 754 102.37 128.89 -109.61
N ASP A 755 102.28 128.67 -110.93
CA ASP A 755 102.92 127.57 -111.67
C ASP A 755 103.94 128.20 -112.64
N ALA A 756 105.23 127.97 -112.39
CA ALA A 756 106.33 128.55 -113.17
C ALA A 756 106.77 127.71 -114.39
N ASP A 757 106.37 126.44 -114.48
CA ASP A 757 106.75 125.49 -115.53
C ASP A 757 105.68 125.41 -116.64
N GLY A 758 104.42 125.32 -116.23
CA GLY A 758 103.22 125.30 -117.05
C GLY A 758 102.61 123.91 -117.25
N ASP A 759 102.82 122.97 -116.32
CA ASP A 759 102.32 121.59 -116.43
C ASP A 759 101.02 121.30 -115.65
N GLY A 760 100.72 122.08 -114.61
CA GLY A 760 99.47 122.06 -113.87
C GLY A 760 99.58 121.78 -112.37
N GLU A 761 100.78 121.48 -111.85
CA GLU A 761 101.06 121.33 -110.40
C GLU A 761 101.72 122.64 -109.88
N GLY A 762 101.45 123.06 -108.64
CA GLY A 762 101.90 124.37 -108.13
C GLY A 762 103.37 124.41 -107.69
N ASP A 763 104.00 125.60 -107.74
CA ASP A 763 105.39 125.86 -107.27
C ASP A 763 105.61 125.49 -105.78
N ALA A 764 104.55 125.24 -105.01
CA ALA A 764 104.59 124.82 -103.62
C ALA A 764 104.80 123.30 -103.45
N CYS A 765 104.13 122.48 -104.26
CA CYS A 765 104.10 121.02 -104.15
C CYS A 765 105.02 120.27 -105.13
N ASP A 766 105.47 120.87 -106.25
CA ASP A 766 106.38 120.22 -107.23
C ASP A 766 107.66 119.63 -106.57
N GLY A 767 107.77 118.30 -106.63
CA GLY A 767 108.78 117.50 -105.94
C GLY A 767 109.90 116.93 -106.84
N PRO A 768 111.18 116.95 -106.41
CA PRO A 768 112.33 116.54 -107.26
C PRO A 768 112.55 115.01 -107.47
N ILE A 769 111.59 114.32 -108.11
CA ILE A 769 111.63 113.07 -108.93
C ILE A 769 112.66 111.93 -108.57
N VAL A 770 112.27 110.82 -107.87
CA VAL A 770 112.69 109.35 -108.01
C VAL A 770 112.03 108.35 -106.94
N PRO A 771 111.97 106.97 -107.09
CA PRO A 771 110.92 106.05 -106.43
C PRO A 771 111.22 104.61 -105.76
N ASP A 772 110.27 104.02 -104.93
CA ASP A 772 109.66 102.58 -104.85
C ASP A 772 109.71 101.45 -103.64
N ALA A 773 108.53 100.79 -103.24
CA ALA A 773 108.02 99.41 -102.68
C ALA A 773 108.07 98.65 -101.23
N GLY A 774 106.99 97.87 -100.75
CA GLY A 774 106.97 96.68 -99.71
C GLY A 774 105.67 96.13 -98.87
N PRO A 775 105.40 94.78 -98.50
CA PRO A 775 104.17 94.18 -97.74
C PRO A 775 104.16 92.82 -96.82
N GLY A 776 103.06 92.37 -96.06
CA GLY A 776 102.67 90.97 -95.47
C GLY A 776 101.98 90.80 -94.00
N ASP A 777 101.34 89.72 -93.35
CA ASP A 777 100.72 88.32 -93.60
C ASP A 777 100.12 87.37 -92.35
N GLY A 778 98.76 87.17 -92.08
CA GLY A 778 97.79 86.01 -91.62
C GLY A 778 97.65 84.97 -90.35
N GLY A 779 96.42 84.68 -89.73
CA GLY A 779 95.73 83.30 -89.36
C GLY A 779 95.18 82.70 -87.93
N ALA A 780 93.96 81.99 -87.82
CA ALA A 780 93.40 80.78 -86.97
C ALA A 780 92.22 80.74 -85.84
N GLY A 781 91.14 79.84 -85.90
CA GLY A 781 90.16 79.39 -84.77
C GLY A 781 88.73 78.67 -85.03
N ASP A 782 88.21 77.77 -84.11
CA ASP A 782 86.85 77.18 -83.60
C ASP A 782 85.49 76.72 -84.34
N ASP A 783 84.58 75.99 -83.59
CA ASP A 783 83.04 75.86 -83.53
C ASP A 783 82.03 74.68 -84.00
N ALA A 784 80.79 74.62 -83.38
CA ALA A 784 79.43 73.98 -83.66
C ALA A 784 79.15 72.42 -83.70
N GLY A 785 77.92 71.78 -83.71
CA GLY A 785 76.47 72.16 -83.53
C GLY A 785 75.38 71.11 -84.04
N GLU A 786 74.22 70.95 -83.36
CA GLU A 786 72.77 70.72 -83.75
C GLU A 786 72.21 69.58 -84.72
N ASP A 787 70.88 69.37 -84.95
CA ASP A 787 69.74 68.83 -84.11
C ASP A 787 68.41 68.40 -84.91
N ALA A 788 67.25 68.19 -84.22
CA ALA A 788 65.78 68.17 -84.59
C ALA A 788 65.00 66.99 -85.31
N GLY A 789 63.74 66.69 -84.84
CA GLY A 789 62.51 66.51 -85.70
C GLY A 789 61.64 65.20 -85.76
N GLN A 790 60.52 65.10 -84.98
CA GLN A 790 59.14 64.49 -85.17
C GLN A 790 58.89 63.12 -85.93
N ASP A 791 57.78 62.33 -85.87
CA ASP A 791 56.34 62.48 -85.51
C ASP A 791 55.61 61.13 -85.11
N SER A 792 54.51 61.20 -84.34
CA SER A 792 53.31 60.29 -84.20
C SER A 792 53.25 58.98 -83.34
N GLY A 793 52.36 58.96 -82.30
CA GLY A 793 51.32 57.91 -82.11
C GLY A 793 51.30 56.93 -80.88
N TYR A 794 50.51 57.25 -79.82
CA TYR A 794 49.63 56.43 -78.89
C TYR A 794 49.79 54.88 -78.72
N ASP A 795 49.61 54.19 -77.57
CA ASP A 795 49.20 54.47 -76.15
C ASP A 795 49.58 53.28 -75.17
N ALA A 796 49.35 53.38 -73.83
CA ALA A 796 49.87 52.54 -72.68
C ALA A 796 48.97 51.33 -72.24
N GLY A 797 48.84 50.78 -70.99
CA GLY A 797 49.43 50.87 -69.61
C GLY A 797 48.47 50.17 -68.58
N SER A 798 48.73 49.50 -67.43
CA SER A 798 49.89 48.89 -66.69
C SER A 798 50.76 49.77 -65.77
N PRO A 799 51.32 49.33 -64.58
CA PRO A 799 51.34 47.99 -63.89
C PRO A 799 51.44 47.86 -62.30
N SER A 800 51.26 46.63 -61.74
CA SER A 800 52.01 45.87 -60.66
C SER A 800 52.51 46.34 -59.22
N GLN A 801 52.12 45.58 -58.16
CA GLN A 801 52.87 44.93 -56.99
C GLN A 801 53.77 45.77 -56.00
N PRO A 802 54.39 45.28 -54.85
CA PRO A 802 54.57 43.90 -54.25
C PRO A 802 54.58 43.67 -52.66
N ASP A 803 54.77 42.38 -52.25
CA ASP A 803 55.55 41.78 -51.09
C ASP A 803 55.15 41.64 -49.56
N ALA A 804 55.09 40.35 -49.12
CA ALA A 804 55.68 39.67 -47.91
C ALA A 804 55.20 39.78 -46.41
N GLY A 805 55.01 38.63 -45.70
CA GLY A 805 54.95 38.51 -44.20
C GLY A 805 54.64 37.12 -43.56
N ASP A 806 55.22 36.81 -42.38
CA ASP A 806 55.41 35.54 -41.59
C ASP A 806 54.24 34.70 -40.93
N ALA A 807 54.60 33.47 -40.49
CA ALA A 807 54.25 32.74 -39.22
C ALA A 807 53.03 31.75 -38.99
N ASP A 808 53.39 30.53 -38.53
CA ASP A 808 52.74 29.53 -37.63
C ASP A 808 51.33 28.88 -37.90
N PRO A 809 50.96 27.74 -37.23
CA PRO A 809 50.03 26.75 -37.82
C PRO A 809 48.74 26.39 -37.03
N GLY A 810 47.67 26.02 -37.76
CA GLY A 810 46.40 25.53 -37.22
C GLY A 810 45.78 24.34 -37.97
N PHE A 811 44.93 23.60 -37.28
CA PHE A 811 44.30 22.31 -37.60
C PHE A 811 43.69 22.09 -39.01
N ARG A 812 43.56 20.80 -39.38
CA ARG A 812 42.66 20.32 -40.44
C ARG A 812 41.66 19.30 -39.88
N ARG A 813 40.39 19.46 -40.29
CA ARG A 813 39.39 18.43 -40.67
C ARG A 813 39.20 17.20 -39.77
N ASP A 814 37.93 16.87 -39.53
CA ASP A 814 37.24 15.76 -40.22
C ASP A 814 35.74 16.12 -40.33
N SER A 815 34.91 15.70 -41.29
CA SER A 815 34.83 14.49 -42.14
C SER A 815 34.26 13.26 -41.41
N GLY A 816 32.93 13.20 -41.27
CA GLY A 816 32.23 12.14 -40.56
C GLY A 816 32.28 10.74 -41.23
N GLY A 817 32.05 9.71 -40.42
CA GLY A 817 31.95 8.31 -40.86
C GLY A 817 31.40 7.40 -39.76
N VAL A 818 30.33 6.67 -40.05
CA VAL A 818 29.56 5.84 -39.10
C VAL A 818 30.04 4.39 -39.06
N VAL A 819 30.24 3.82 -37.85
CA VAL A 819 30.04 2.38 -37.55
C VAL A 819 29.87 2.15 -36.02
N ASP A 820 29.44 0.94 -35.65
CA ASP A 820 28.71 0.58 -34.43
C ASP A 820 29.41 -0.52 -33.58
N PHE A 821 28.93 -0.74 -32.35
CA PHE A 821 29.23 -1.78 -31.34
C PHE A 821 30.60 -1.79 -30.61
N GLY A 822 30.54 -1.89 -29.27
CA GLY A 822 31.66 -2.38 -28.44
C GLY A 822 31.48 -2.19 -26.92
N GLU A 823 31.15 -3.26 -26.19
CA GLU A 823 31.23 -3.31 -24.72
C GLU A 823 32.69 -3.39 -24.22
N GLU A 824 33.06 -2.62 -23.20
CA GLU A 824 33.63 -3.11 -21.92
C GLU A 824 33.96 -1.92 -20.98
N GLY A 825 33.61 -2.04 -19.69
CA GLY A 825 33.68 -0.92 -18.73
C GLY A 825 34.94 -0.86 -17.85
N ALA A 826 35.14 0.27 -17.15
CA ALA A 826 36.21 0.45 -16.18
C ALA A 826 35.69 1.00 -14.83
N ARG A 827 35.64 0.14 -13.80
CA ARG A 827 35.28 0.55 -12.43
C ARG A 827 36.46 1.26 -11.74
N CYS A 828 36.22 2.44 -11.16
CA CYS A 828 37.11 3.01 -10.14
C CYS A 828 36.49 2.86 -8.75
N ALA A 829 37.11 2.02 -7.90
CA ALA A 829 36.64 1.77 -6.54
C ALA A 829 37.58 2.40 -5.50
N CYS A 830 37.04 3.20 -4.59
CA CYS A 830 37.67 3.51 -3.30
C CYS A 830 37.02 2.66 -2.20
N ARG A 831 37.84 2.07 -1.30
CA ARG A 831 37.35 0.98 -0.42
C ARG A 831 37.93 1.00 1.00
N LEU A 832 37.10 1.47 1.95
CA LEU A 832 37.09 1.08 3.38
C LEU A 832 38.35 1.47 4.20
N PRO A 833 38.39 1.31 5.56
CA PRO A 833 37.42 0.70 6.49
C PRO A 833 36.94 1.61 7.65
N GLY A 834 35.96 1.23 8.49
CA GLY A 834 35.11 0.03 8.54
C GLY A 834 34.75 -0.40 9.99
N ALA A 835 33.96 -1.48 10.13
CA ALA A 835 33.46 -2.11 11.38
C ALA A 835 32.33 -1.36 12.14
N SER A 836 31.38 -2.02 12.85
CA SER A 836 30.90 -3.42 12.82
C SER A 836 29.73 -3.64 13.80
N GLY A 837 28.71 -4.43 13.43
CA GLY A 837 27.92 -5.24 14.38
C GLY A 837 26.40 -5.00 14.44
N HIS A 838 25.66 -5.99 13.93
CA HIS A 838 24.57 -6.74 14.58
C HIS A 838 23.48 -6.06 15.45
N ASP A 839 22.25 -6.44 15.10
CA ASP A 839 21.07 -6.73 15.95
C ASP A 839 20.34 -5.58 16.70
N GLY A 840 19.01 -5.54 16.55
CA GLY A 840 18.09 -4.78 17.42
C GLY A 840 17.48 -5.65 18.53
N PRO A 841 16.31 -5.32 19.13
CA PRO A 841 15.48 -4.13 18.94
C PRO A 841 15.14 -3.42 20.29
N ALA A 842 13.97 -2.76 20.35
CA ALA A 842 13.20 -2.33 21.55
C ALA A 842 13.51 -0.99 22.27
N SER A 843 12.60 -0.04 22.05
CA SER A 843 11.82 0.72 23.06
C SER A 843 12.47 1.24 24.35
N VAL A 844 12.58 2.58 24.47
CA VAL A 844 12.52 3.28 25.79
C VAL A 844 11.66 4.55 25.70
N VAL A 845 10.64 4.62 26.54
CA VAL A 845 9.75 5.79 26.73
C VAL A 845 10.33 6.74 27.77
N LEU A 846 10.38 8.06 27.50
CA LEU A 846 9.99 9.06 28.51
C LEU A 846 9.62 10.44 27.96
N ALA A 847 8.52 10.98 28.48
CA ALA A 847 7.94 12.27 28.11
C ALA A 847 8.74 13.51 28.57
N LEU A 848 8.47 14.64 27.92
CA LEU A 848 8.67 15.98 28.49
C LEU A 848 7.36 16.79 28.52
N LEU A 849 7.28 17.74 29.43
CA LEU A 849 6.00 18.32 29.90
C LEU A 849 5.56 19.59 29.16
N ALA A 850 4.25 19.71 28.99
CA ALA A 850 3.57 20.89 28.45
C ALA A 850 3.77 22.16 29.29
N ALA A 851 3.93 23.31 28.64
CA ALA A 851 3.60 24.62 29.21
C ALA A 851 3.47 25.75 28.18
N LEU A 852 2.27 26.01 27.63
CA LEU A 852 1.81 27.38 27.37
C LEU A 852 0.29 27.49 27.26
N VAL A 853 -0.27 28.53 27.88
CA VAL A 853 -1.72 28.68 28.11
C VAL A 853 -2.14 30.14 27.92
N VAL A 854 -3.17 30.36 27.09
CA VAL A 854 -4.02 31.57 27.02
C VAL A 854 -3.37 32.88 26.51
N ARG A 855 -3.62 33.21 25.21
CA ARG A 855 -4.48 34.36 24.80
C ARG A 855 -4.55 34.62 23.28
N ARG A 856 -5.71 34.36 22.66
CA ARG A 856 -6.71 35.38 22.22
C ARG A 856 -7.82 34.77 21.36
N THR A 857 -9.06 35.15 21.63
CA THR A 857 -10.21 34.94 20.72
C THR A 857 -10.74 36.28 20.19
N ARG A 858 -10.90 36.41 18.87
CA ARG A 858 -11.73 37.38 18.11
C ARG A 858 -11.57 37.09 16.61
N ARG A 859 -12.55 36.46 15.94
CA ARG A 859 -13.71 37.11 15.29
C ARG A 859 -13.38 37.92 14.01
N ARG A 860 -13.38 37.23 12.86
CA ARG A 860 -14.28 37.37 11.68
C ARG A 860 -13.83 36.29 10.68
N ALA A 861 -14.68 35.48 10.05
CA ALA A 861 -15.96 35.74 9.39
C ALA A 861 -15.79 36.53 8.08
N ARG A 862 -15.37 35.83 7.02
CA ARG A 862 -16.29 35.62 5.90
C ARG A 862 -16.98 34.26 6.09
#